data_AF-A0A2P5MXY4-F1
#
_entry.id   AF-A0A2P5MXY4-F1
#
_cell.length_a   1.000
_cell.length_b   1.000
_cell.length_c   1.000
_cell.angle_alpha   90.00
_cell.angle_beta   90.00
_cell.angle_gamma   90.00
#
_symmetry.space_group_name_H-M   'P 1'
#
loop_
_entity.id
_entity.type
_entity.pdbx_description
1 polymer ?
#
loop_
_entity_poly.entity_id
_entity_poly.type
_entity_poly.pdbx_seq_one_letter_code
_entity_poly.pdbx_strand_id
1 'polypeptide(L)'
;MTSASAHIDSRRLHPTMTQNTRIPPALAEQPQKQPAWHSLSAEDALTQLASTAAGLTTQEAAIRLDANGPNALKEGKRISPLRIFLDQFKSLIIWILIVAGVVSGLLGEMLDASAILAIVILNAVIGFYQEFNAEKSISALKKMTAPQAKVWRDGNVLSIAASGIVTGDILALEAGDLIAADARLLQAASLKCIEAALTGESVAVMKQPETLAQAEVPLADRENMVFMGTSVATGTGLAVVVATAMQTELGRIAGLIAKAGEEEQTPLEKKLESFGQILVWTALGVVALLFGLGVLRGTDWFELFMTSVSLAVAAVPEGLPAVVTVALSLGVVRMSRRHALMRRLSAVETLGSTNVICTDKTGTLTVGQMTVRALFVAGQHYAVSGEGYGPEGEVLIEGKPIDDEHAPALLELATVMLACNNAHLSQEKETWTVIGDPTEGALLVGGTKAGGDPERIEREMPKQHEIPFDSDRKLSTVIRRLPDGQWRAFINGAPDVLLQRCTHLYTKAGVRPLTDEDRQTILAQNTAMAQQALRVLSSAYRDLDGTANADITADAVERDLVFVGLSGMVDPPRQEAKQAIAKCHAAGIRVVMITGDHPHTATAIARELGIAAGDDTAIAGIELDQLSDDELRQRVPQIAVYARVTAEHKLRIIRAWKANDAVVAMTGDGVNDAPAIKGADIGIAMGIAGTEVTKQAADMIITDDNFASIVAAVEEGRGIYDNIRKTLQYLLAGNSGELLLMTVCVAVGLPTPLLPIHLLWINLVTDGLPALCLATDPIDPEVMQRQPRPRSERITTPNFLRTMGFTGLLTASVAFAVYVYLLKTETTEIARTYAFAALVFAELLRAFGARSETKPVWRISLFTNLNLLLVVSVSFGLQVWSQHNQMLGRFLKTSAVPFEDCVLLVALGAIPLLVMEVVKLVRQAQLPIKATPNIANPQFSLSSSRGWRLASLAVNNFSKINGAQSAAAFAHYAFFSLFPLIVLIVTLASAFIDREQAGEVVIAFIENYVPITGEMQRYIFGTISGVIKARGQAGTIAFLMLIWAAMGFFATLIRATNQAWGTETANWWRLPFKSFGFLVMLVSLVLLGVALPVLVKMARNWLFPLSDFSAWLYALGSYFLASLVVFLSLSLFFRLAPNRPTRFAEVWMSALCATALLQSAESVFLIYLNDFATLNAVYGAFGGIMALLLWIYFSGCIFIFGACLCAAQAESRSVQIKVDT
;
A
#
# COMPACT_ATOMS: atom_id res chain seq x y z
N MET A 1 27.66 -55.52 -14.15
CA MET A 1 28.90 -56.05 -13.55
C MET A 1 28.87 -55.67 -12.07
N THR A 2 28.45 -56.63 -11.24
CA THR A 2 29.24 -57.20 -10.13
C THR A 2 29.45 -56.20 -8.99
N SER A 3 28.64 -56.28 -7.92
CA SER A 3 28.91 -57.11 -6.72
C SER A 3 30.09 -56.55 -5.91
N ALA A 4 30.12 -56.45 -4.59
CA ALA A 4 29.28 -56.97 -3.52
C ALA A 4 29.86 -56.40 -2.19
N SER A 5 28.98 -56.21 -1.20
CA SER A 5 28.99 -56.88 0.11
C SER A 5 30.09 -56.42 1.08
N ALA A 6 29.71 -55.75 2.18
CA ALA A 6 29.35 -56.38 3.47
C ALA A 6 30.62 -56.50 4.35
N HIS A 7 30.63 -56.27 5.66
CA HIS A 7 29.72 -56.76 6.69
C HIS A 7 30.17 -56.15 8.05
N ILE A 8 29.21 -55.76 8.91
CA ILE A 8 28.91 -56.31 10.26
C ILE A 8 29.96 -56.05 11.37
N ASP A 9 29.64 -55.74 12.62
CA ASP A 9 28.41 -55.43 13.34
C ASP A 9 28.81 -55.29 14.84
N SER A 10 27.87 -54.73 15.61
CA SER A 10 27.60 -55.01 17.03
C SER A 10 28.35 -54.14 18.05
N ARG A 11 27.75 -53.69 19.16
CA ARG A 11 26.81 -54.39 20.07
C ARG A 11 26.44 -53.36 21.19
N ARG A 12 25.24 -53.24 21.77
CA ARG A 12 24.60 -54.11 22.81
C ARG A 12 23.22 -53.53 23.25
N LEU A 13 22.16 -54.38 23.27
CA LEU A 13 21.34 -54.87 24.43
C LEU A 13 20.55 -53.78 25.19
N HIS A 14 19.26 -53.82 25.58
CA HIS A 14 18.09 -54.73 25.73
C HIS A 14 17.06 -53.92 26.62
N PRO A 15 15.86 -54.37 27.06
CA PRO A 15 14.87 -55.36 26.57
C PRO A 15 13.36 -54.92 26.64
N THR A 16 12.52 -55.62 25.86
CA THR A 16 11.09 -56.03 26.00
C THR A 16 9.97 -55.14 26.60
N MET A 17 8.91 -54.90 25.79
CA MET A 17 7.50 -55.02 26.17
C MET A 17 6.62 -55.54 25.00
N THR A 18 5.83 -56.57 25.32
CA THR A 18 4.57 -57.08 24.73
C THR A 18 4.28 -56.98 23.22
N GLN A 19 4.23 -58.17 22.59
CA GLN A 19 3.65 -58.42 21.27
C GLN A 19 2.12 -58.22 21.30
N ASN A 20 1.62 -57.36 20.43
CA ASN A 20 0.23 -57.41 19.96
C ASN A 20 0.30 -57.54 18.44
N THR A 21 -0.20 -58.67 17.93
CA THR A 21 -0.24 -59.06 16.51
C THR A 21 -1.04 -58.02 15.71
N ARG A 22 -0.35 -57.15 14.98
CA ARG A 22 -0.98 -56.30 13.97
C ARG A 22 -1.19 -57.13 12.70
N ILE A 23 -2.47 -57.36 12.41
CA ILE A 23 -3.01 -57.71 11.09
C ILE A 23 -2.43 -56.70 10.08
N PRO A 24 -1.99 -57.13 8.87
CA PRO A 24 -1.52 -56.21 7.84
C PRO A 24 -2.64 -55.20 7.51
N PRO A 25 -2.34 -53.91 7.29
CA PRO A 25 -3.37 -52.97 6.89
C PRO A 25 -4.00 -53.47 5.60
N ALA A 26 -5.31 -53.70 5.65
CA ALA A 26 -6.11 -54.01 4.49
C ALA A 26 -5.84 -52.98 3.39
N LEU A 27 -5.83 -53.47 2.15
CA LEU A 27 -5.84 -52.69 0.91
C LEU A 27 -6.60 -51.38 1.14
N ALA A 28 -5.91 -50.25 0.92
CA ALA A 28 -6.51 -48.93 0.97
C ALA A 28 -7.78 -48.96 0.14
N GLU A 29 -8.93 -48.86 0.82
CA GLU A 29 -10.23 -48.74 0.17
C GLU A 29 -10.15 -47.56 -0.79
N GLN A 30 -10.44 -47.83 -2.07
CA GLN A 30 -10.70 -46.78 -3.03
C GLN A 30 -11.73 -45.82 -2.43
N PRO A 31 -11.59 -44.49 -2.58
CA PRO A 31 -12.56 -43.55 -2.04
C PRO A 31 -13.94 -43.93 -2.58
N GLN A 32 -14.86 -44.32 -1.69
CA GLN A 32 -16.25 -44.61 -2.04
C GLN A 32 -16.78 -43.44 -2.87
N LYS A 33 -17.21 -43.74 -4.10
CA LYS A 33 -17.85 -42.78 -5.00
C LYS A 33 -19.04 -42.19 -4.22
N GLN A 34 -18.99 -40.89 -3.90
CA GLN A 34 -20.09 -40.22 -3.21
C GLN A 34 -21.38 -40.46 -4.01
N PRO A 35 -22.51 -40.79 -3.35
CA PRO A 35 -23.77 -40.95 -4.05
C PRO A 35 -24.15 -39.64 -4.74
N ALA A 36 -24.70 -39.75 -5.95
CA ALA A 36 -25.19 -38.61 -6.71
C ALA A 36 -26.48 -38.09 -6.06
N TRP A 37 -26.35 -37.26 -5.01
CA TRP A 37 -27.47 -36.77 -4.20
C TRP A 37 -28.54 -36.04 -5.02
N HIS A 38 -28.16 -35.38 -6.13
CA HIS A 38 -29.08 -34.73 -7.07
C HIS A 38 -29.97 -35.71 -7.85
N SER A 39 -29.58 -36.98 -7.95
CA SER A 39 -30.37 -38.02 -8.62
C SER A 39 -31.33 -38.77 -7.68
N LEU A 40 -31.22 -38.54 -6.37
CA LEU A 40 -32.06 -39.17 -5.35
C LEU A 40 -33.31 -38.35 -5.05
N SER A 41 -34.40 -39.06 -4.71
CA SER A 41 -35.61 -38.45 -4.17
C SER A 41 -35.35 -37.85 -2.78
N ALA A 42 -36.16 -36.89 -2.38
CA ALA A 42 -36.07 -36.28 -1.05
C ALA A 42 -36.21 -37.32 0.09
N GLU A 43 -37.07 -38.32 -0.11
CA GLU A 43 -37.30 -39.41 0.86
C GLU A 43 -36.11 -40.37 0.95
N ASP A 44 -35.50 -40.71 -0.20
CA ASP A 44 -34.31 -41.56 -0.24
C ASP A 44 -33.10 -40.87 0.40
N ALA A 45 -32.94 -39.56 0.15
CA ALA A 45 -31.87 -38.76 0.75
C ALA A 45 -32.00 -38.70 2.28
N LEU A 46 -33.22 -38.50 2.81
CA LEU A 46 -33.49 -38.53 4.26
C LEU A 46 -33.23 -39.93 4.86
N THR A 47 -33.64 -40.98 4.17
CA THR A 47 -33.44 -42.37 4.60
C THR A 47 -31.96 -42.72 4.67
N GLN A 48 -31.19 -42.35 3.64
CA GLN A 48 -29.76 -42.63 3.56
C GLN A 48 -28.95 -41.84 4.60
N LEU A 49 -29.37 -40.62 4.95
CA LEU A 49 -28.73 -39.79 5.99
C LEU A 49 -29.24 -40.08 7.40
N ALA A 50 -30.17 -41.04 7.56
CA ALA A 50 -30.88 -41.35 8.80
C ALA A 50 -31.38 -40.07 9.48
N SER A 51 -32.09 -39.23 8.72
CA SER A 51 -32.67 -37.96 9.18
C SER A 51 -34.18 -37.93 8.91
N THR A 52 -34.87 -36.95 9.47
CA THR A 52 -36.31 -36.77 9.32
C THR A 52 -36.63 -35.38 8.78
N ALA A 53 -37.79 -35.20 8.16
CA ALA A 53 -38.26 -33.89 7.69
C ALA A 53 -38.44 -32.87 8.84
N ALA A 54 -38.51 -33.33 10.10
CA ALA A 54 -38.59 -32.49 11.30
C ALA A 54 -37.20 -32.11 11.88
N GLY A 55 -36.10 -32.50 11.21
CA GLY A 55 -34.75 -32.25 11.69
C GLY A 55 -34.16 -33.36 12.56
N LEU A 56 -32.91 -33.14 12.98
CA LEU A 56 -32.20 -33.99 13.95
C LEU A 56 -32.53 -33.56 15.38
N THR A 57 -32.29 -34.45 16.35
CA THR A 57 -32.28 -34.03 17.76
C THR A 57 -30.97 -33.33 18.10
N THR A 58 -30.96 -32.41 19.07
CA THR A 58 -29.72 -31.74 19.49
C THR A 58 -28.65 -32.75 19.96
N GLN A 59 -29.07 -33.86 20.58
CA GLN A 59 -28.16 -34.90 21.05
C GLN A 59 -27.50 -35.66 19.87
N GLU A 60 -28.27 -36.02 18.85
CA GLU A 60 -27.75 -36.70 17.65
C GLU A 60 -26.81 -35.78 16.86
N ALA A 61 -27.16 -34.49 16.74
CA ALA A 61 -26.30 -33.51 16.10
C ALA A 61 -24.95 -33.35 16.82
N ALA A 62 -24.94 -33.37 18.16
CA ALA A 62 -23.70 -33.32 18.94
C ALA A 62 -22.83 -34.56 18.73
N ILE A 63 -23.44 -35.76 18.70
CA ILE A 63 -22.71 -37.02 18.41
C ILE A 63 -22.05 -36.98 17.03
N ARG A 64 -22.79 -36.50 16.01
CA ARG A 64 -22.26 -36.36 14.64
C ARG A 64 -21.16 -35.30 14.54
N LEU A 65 -21.28 -34.22 15.30
CA LEU A 65 -20.28 -33.15 15.35
C LEU A 65 -18.97 -33.64 15.96
N ASP A 66 -19.04 -34.43 17.04
CA ASP A 66 -17.85 -35.03 17.66
C ASP A 66 -17.19 -36.08 16.75
N ALA A 67 -17.99 -36.85 15.99
CA ALA A 67 -17.47 -37.87 15.08
C ALA A 67 -16.83 -37.29 13.80
N ASN A 68 -17.49 -36.32 13.17
CA ASN A 68 -17.11 -35.80 11.85
C ASN A 68 -16.33 -34.48 11.91
N GLY A 69 -16.30 -33.83 13.09
CA GLY A 69 -15.71 -32.51 13.29
C GLY A 69 -16.63 -31.37 12.84
N PRO A 70 -16.22 -30.12 13.12
CA PRO A 70 -17.01 -28.94 12.78
C PRO A 70 -17.10 -28.73 11.26
N ASN A 71 -18.19 -28.12 10.81
CA ASN A 71 -18.36 -27.64 9.44
C ASN A 71 -17.45 -26.42 9.19
N ALA A 72 -16.15 -26.68 9.07
CA ALA A 72 -15.11 -25.69 8.85
C ALA A 72 -14.05 -26.25 7.90
N LEU A 73 -13.59 -25.41 6.97
CA LEU A 73 -12.49 -25.76 6.06
C LEU A 73 -11.19 -25.92 6.87
N LYS A 74 -10.34 -26.89 6.49
CA LYS A 74 -9.07 -27.14 7.21
C LYS A 74 -8.10 -25.98 7.01
N GLU A 75 -7.75 -25.29 8.11
CA GLU A 75 -6.71 -24.26 8.13
C GLU A 75 -5.29 -24.87 8.11
N GLY A 76 -4.32 -24.13 7.57
CA GLY A 76 -2.90 -24.41 7.73
C GLY A 76 -2.44 -24.30 9.20
N LYS A 77 -1.31 -24.92 9.55
CA LYS A 77 -0.81 -24.94 10.93
C LYS A 77 -0.47 -23.52 11.40
N ARG A 78 -1.07 -23.07 12.51
CA ARG A 78 -0.71 -21.81 13.18
C ARG A 78 0.71 -21.88 13.74
N ILE A 79 1.47 -20.81 13.56
CA ILE A 79 2.80 -20.66 14.16
C ILE A 79 2.61 -20.20 15.62
N SER A 80 3.23 -20.90 16.58
CA SER A 80 3.11 -20.55 18.00
C SER A 80 4.06 -19.40 18.37
N PRO A 81 3.68 -18.48 19.28
CA PRO A 81 4.57 -17.39 19.73
C PRO A 81 5.89 -17.90 20.32
N LEU A 82 5.86 -19.04 21.03
CA LEU A 82 7.07 -19.67 21.56
C LEU A 82 8.00 -20.14 20.44
N ARG A 83 7.44 -20.64 19.33
CA ARG A 83 8.21 -21.04 18.16
C ARG A 83 8.82 -19.82 17.46
N ILE A 84 8.08 -18.72 17.31
CA ILE A 84 8.62 -17.45 16.76
C ILE A 84 9.81 -16.97 17.59
N PHE A 85 9.73 -17.05 18.92
CA PHE A 85 10.84 -16.68 19.81
C PHE A 85 12.05 -17.63 19.68
N LEU A 86 11.83 -18.94 19.68
CA LEU A 86 12.90 -19.93 19.53
C LEU A 86 13.55 -19.87 18.14
N ASP A 87 12.79 -19.51 17.10
CA ASP A 87 13.29 -19.37 15.75
C ASP A 87 14.31 -18.22 15.63
N GLN A 88 14.26 -17.21 16.52
CA GLN A 88 15.30 -16.17 16.61
C GLN A 88 16.69 -16.75 16.97
N PHE A 89 16.77 -17.93 17.60
CA PHE A 89 18.03 -18.57 18.01
C PHE A 89 18.52 -19.66 17.04
N LYS A 90 17.87 -19.85 15.89
CA LYS A 90 18.32 -20.86 14.90
C LYS A 90 19.57 -20.45 14.13
N SER A 91 19.89 -19.17 14.10
CA SER A 91 21.05 -18.66 13.36
C SER A 91 22.36 -19.17 13.97
N LEU A 92 23.22 -19.76 13.13
CA LEU A 92 24.56 -20.22 13.51
C LEU A 92 25.41 -19.10 14.14
N ILE A 93 25.22 -17.85 13.70
CA ILE A 93 25.97 -16.69 14.17
C ILE A 93 25.60 -16.34 15.61
N ILE A 94 24.32 -16.46 15.97
CA ILE A 94 23.86 -16.24 17.35
C ILE A 94 24.48 -17.29 18.27
N TRP A 95 24.57 -18.55 17.82
CA TRP A 95 25.28 -19.58 18.58
C TRP A 95 26.77 -19.28 18.74
N ILE A 96 27.46 -18.78 17.71
CA ILE A 96 28.86 -18.36 17.81
C ILE A 96 29.02 -17.22 18.83
N LEU A 97 28.15 -16.22 18.81
CA LEU A 97 28.14 -15.11 19.77
C LEU A 97 27.88 -15.57 21.20
N ILE A 98 26.91 -16.47 21.41
CA ILE A 98 26.63 -17.05 22.73
C ILE A 98 27.85 -17.79 23.25
N VAL A 99 28.48 -18.63 22.42
CA VAL A 99 29.71 -19.35 22.80
C VAL A 99 30.84 -18.36 23.14
N ALA A 100 31.03 -17.32 22.33
CA ALA A 100 32.05 -16.31 22.58
C ALA A 100 31.81 -15.51 23.87
N GLY A 101 30.57 -15.11 24.14
CA GLY A 101 30.21 -14.44 25.39
C GLY A 101 30.44 -15.33 26.62
N VAL A 102 30.11 -16.63 26.52
CA VAL A 102 30.39 -17.60 27.60
C VAL A 102 31.89 -17.77 27.81
N VAL A 103 32.68 -17.92 26.73
CA VAL A 103 34.14 -18.07 26.81
C VAL A 103 34.80 -16.82 27.40
N SER A 104 34.43 -15.62 26.95
CA SER A 104 34.89 -14.34 27.49
C SER A 104 34.56 -14.21 28.99
N GLY A 105 33.36 -14.66 29.39
CA GLY A 105 32.95 -14.69 30.80
C GLY A 105 33.80 -15.63 31.65
N LEU A 106 34.05 -16.85 31.17
CA LEU A 106 34.88 -17.83 31.89
C LEU A 106 36.33 -17.35 32.09
N LEU A 107 36.81 -16.44 31.25
CA LEU A 107 38.17 -15.89 31.30
C LEU A 107 38.29 -14.59 32.12
N GLY A 108 37.19 -14.12 32.72
CA GLY A 108 37.20 -12.97 33.64
C GLY A 108 36.86 -11.62 33.00
N GLU A 109 36.62 -11.55 31.70
CA GLU A 109 36.22 -10.32 30.99
C GLU A 109 34.70 -10.09 31.09
N MET A 110 34.21 -9.84 32.31
CA MET A 110 32.78 -9.68 32.60
C MET A 110 32.10 -8.59 31.77
N LEU A 111 32.81 -7.52 31.42
CA LEU A 111 32.27 -6.41 30.62
C LEU A 111 32.02 -6.83 29.17
N ASP A 112 32.96 -7.52 28.54
CA ASP A 112 32.82 -7.94 27.14
C ASP A 112 31.82 -9.10 27.02
N ALA A 113 31.82 -10.03 27.98
CA ALA A 113 30.81 -11.09 28.07
C ALA A 113 29.38 -10.56 28.25
N SER A 114 29.17 -9.62 29.18
CA SER A 114 27.85 -9.03 29.43
C SER A 114 27.38 -8.16 28.26
N ALA A 115 28.29 -7.44 27.57
CA ALA A 115 27.97 -6.71 26.36
C ALA A 115 27.51 -7.64 25.22
N ILE A 116 28.25 -8.72 24.94
CA ILE A 116 27.90 -9.71 23.91
C ILE A 116 26.53 -10.33 24.19
N LEU A 117 26.28 -10.76 25.44
CA LEU A 117 25.02 -11.41 25.80
C LEU A 117 23.83 -10.44 25.75
N ALA A 118 24.02 -9.18 26.16
CA ALA A 118 23.00 -8.14 26.06
C ALA A 118 22.60 -7.87 24.60
N ILE A 119 23.56 -7.88 23.67
CA ILE A 119 23.32 -7.72 22.23
C ILE A 119 22.47 -8.88 21.69
N VAL A 120 22.83 -10.12 22.01
CA VAL A 120 22.07 -11.31 21.58
C VAL A 120 20.62 -11.25 22.08
N ILE A 121 20.42 -10.88 23.35
CA ILE A 121 19.08 -10.75 23.94
C ILE A 121 18.31 -9.62 23.27
N LEU A 122 18.93 -8.46 23.07
CA LEU A 122 18.29 -7.31 22.43
C LEU A 122 17.84 -7.65 21.01
N ASN A 123 18.70 -8.31 20.22
CA ASN A 123 18.38 -8.76 18.86
C ASN A 123 17.23 -9.76 18.85
N ALA A 124 17.22 -10.76 19.75
CA ALA A 124 16.14 -11.73 19.85
C ALA A 124 14.80 -11.09 20.25
N VAL A 125 14.81 -10.13 21.17
CA VAL A 125 13.61 -9.39 21.60
C VAL A 125 13.07 -8.52 20.49
N ILE A 126 13.93 -7.78 19.77
CA ILE A 126 13.53 -6.95 18.64
C ILE A 126 12.94 -7.81 17.52
N GLY A 127 13.62 -8.91 17.15
CA GLY A 127 13.15 -9.84 16.12
C GLY A 127 11.81 -10.48 16.47
N PHE A 128 11.66 -11.00 17.71
CA PHE A 128 10.40 -11.53 18.21
C PHE A 128 9.28 -10.49 18.16
N TYR A 129 9.52 -9.27 18.61
CA TYR A 129 8.50 -8.22 18.64
C TYR A 129 8.06 -7.83 17.22
N GLN A 130 9.00 -7.73 16.27
CA GLN A 130 8.71 -7.44 14.86
C GLN A 130 7.84 -8.54 14.23
N GLU A 131 8.23 -9.80 14.39
CA GLU A 131 7.56 -10.94 13.78
C GLU A 131 6.20 -11.22 14.43
N PHE A 132 6.10 -11.09 15.76
CA PHE A 132 4.85 -11.25 16.49
C PHE A 132 3.80 -10.18 16.11
N ASN A 133 4.20 -8.92 15.94
CA ASN A 133 3.27 -7.86 15.57
C ASN A 133 2.79 -7.98 14.12
N ALA A 134 3.65 -8.43 13.20
CA ALA A 134 3.26 -8.71 11.83
C ALA A 134 2.15 -9.78 11.78
N GLU A 135 2.35 -10.88 12.50
CA GLU A 135 1.38 -11.98 12.58
C GLU A 135 0.07 -11.53 13.27
N LYS A 136 0.17 -10.73 14.33
CA LYS A 136 -0.99 -10.22 15.08
C LYS A 136 -1.88 -9.33 14.21
N SER A 137 -1.31 -8.41 13.43
CA SER A 137 -2.06 -7.52 12.53
C SER A 137 -2.83 -8.29 11.46
N ILE A 138 -2.24 -9.35 10.91
CA ILE A 138 -2.90 -10.22 9.93
C ILE A 138 -4.02 -11.05 10.59
N SER A 139 -3.81 -11.52 11.82
CA SER A 139 -4.80 -12.31 12.56
C SER A 139 -6.02 -11.50 13.05
N ALA A 140 -5.83 -10.20 13.34
CA ALA A 140 -6.87 -9.32 13.87
C ALA A 140 -7.94 -8.97 12.82
N LEU A 141 -7.56 -8.85 11.54
CA LEU A 141 -8.52 -8.66 10.45
C LEU A 141 -9.40 -9.90 10.20
N LYS A 142 -8.92 -11.11 10.52
CA LYS A 142 -9.60 -12.38 10.18
C LYS A 142 -10.69 -12.81 11.17
N LYS A 143 -10.75 -12.23 12.38
CA LYS A 143 -11.69 -12.66 13.45
C LYS A 143 -13.04 -11.95 13.43
N MET A 144 -13.31 -11.07 12.48
CA MET A 144 -14.47 -10.17 12.49
C MET A 144 -15.68 -10.66 11.66
N THR A 145 -15.66 -11.87 11.07
CA THR A 145 -16.64 -12.30 10.06
C THR A 145 -16.97 -13.82 10.11
N ALA A 146 -17.62 -14.30 11.18
CA ALA A 146 -18.12 -15.68 11.24
C ALA A 146 -19.63 -15.76 10.92
N PRO A 147 -20.07 -16.48 9.88
CA PRO A 147 -21.48 -16.56 9.49
C PRO A 147 -22.33 -17.47 10.39
N GLN A 148 -23.61 -17.12 10.53
CA GLN A 148 -24.66 -17.88 11.24
C GLN A 148 -25.58 -18.59 10.23
N ALA A 149 -26.24 -19.67 10.64
CA ALA A 149 -27.16 -20.45 9.81
C ALA A 149 -28.39 -20.91 10.59
N LYS A 150 -29.53 -21.07 9.91
CA LYS A 150 -30.78 -21.55 10.51
C LYS A 150 -30.98 -23.03 10.23
N VAL A 151 -31.22 -23.82 11.27
CA VAL A 151 -31.45 -25.27 11.18
C VAL A 151 -32.73 -25.68 11.91
N TRP A 152 -33.40 -26.72 11.43
CA TRP A 152 -34.47 -27.40 12.15
C TRP A 152 -33.87 -28.50 13.03
N ARG A 153 -34.03 -28.36 14.35
CA ARG A 153 -33.65 -29.36 15.35
C ARG A 153 -34.69 -29.43 16.47
N ASP A 154 -34.95 -30.62 16.99
CA ASP A 154 -35.96 -30.87 18.03
C ASP A 154 -37.34 -30.24 17.69
N GLY A 155 -37.70 -30.23 16.41
CA GLY A 155 -38.96 -29.67 15.91
C GLY A 155 -39.05 -28.13 15.88
N ASN A 156 -37.94 -27.41 16.12
CA ASN A 156 -37.88 -25.94 16.11
C ASN A 156 -36.78 -25.41 15.18
N VAL A 157 -36.98 -24.20 14.64
CA VAL A 157 -35.93 -23.46 13.91
C VAL A 157 -34.99 -22.80 14.91
N LEU A 158 -33.70 -23.15 14.85
CA LEU A 158 -32.64 -22.60 15.67
C LEU A 158 -31.59 -21.91 14.79
N SER A 159 -31.15 -20.71 15.18
CA SER A 159 -29.98 -20.06 14.58
C SER A 159 -28.72 -20.53 15.30
N ILE A 160 -27.82 -21.20 14.59
CA ILE A 160 -26.56 -21.71 15.13
C ILE A 160 -25.38 -21.24 14.29
N ALA A 161 -24.18 -21.24 14.87
CA ALA A 161 -22.97 -20.95 14.11
C ALA A 161 -22.80 -21.99 12.98
N ALA A 162 -22.40 -21.55 11.78
CA ALA A 162 -22.25 -22.43 10.62
C ALA A 162 -21.31 -23.63 10.89
N SER A 163 -20.33 -23.47 11.79
CA SER A 163 -19.41 -24.52 12.23
C SER A 163 -20.07 -25.67 13.00
N GLY A 164 -21.27 -25.47 13.53
CA GLY A 164 -22.05 -26.45 14.29
C GLY A 164 -23.03 -27.29 13.46
N ILE A 165 -23.04 -27.10 12.13
CA ILE A 165 -23.86 -27.88 11.19
C ILE A 165 -23.23 -29.24 10.94
N VAL A 166 -24.06 -30.28 10.84
CA VAL A 166 -23.64 -31.66 10.56
C VAL A 166 -24.44 -32.26 9.40
N THR A 167 -23.91 -33.32 8.80
CA THR A 167 -24.62 -34.08 7.77
C THR A 167 -25.93 -34.67 8.32
N GLY A 168 -27.03 -34.45 7.60
CA GLY A 168 -28.39 -34.81 7.99
C GLY A 168 -29.17 -33.69 8.70
N ASP A 169 -28.56 -32.56 9.05
CA ASP A 169 -29.33 -31.38 9.51
C ASP A 169 -30.28 -30.89 8.40
N ILE A 170 -31.39 -30.26 8.80
CA ILE A 170 -32.29 -29.59 7.87
C ILE A 170 -32.03 -28.10 7.95
N LEU A 171 -31.56 -27.50 6.85
CA LEU A 171 -31.41 -26.05 6.71
C LEU A 171 -32.77 -25.42 6.42
N ALA A 172 -33.08 -24.34 7.13
CA ALA A 172 -34.16 -23.43 6.77
C ALA A 172 -33.57 -22.25 6.03
N LEU A 173 -34.01 -22.03 4.80
CA LEU A 173 -33.49 -21.02 3.89
C LEU A 173 -34.55 -19.94 3.64
N GLU A 174 -34.16 -18.69 3.77
CA GLU A 174 -34.95 -17.53 3.36
C GLU A 174 -34.11 -16.52 2.57
N ALA A 175 -34.77 -15.60 1.87
CA ALA A 175 -34.11 -14.54 1.11
C ALA A 175 -33.10 -13.77 1.98
N GLY A 176 -31.87 -13.64 1.49
CA GLY A 176 -30.75 -13.00 2.19
C GLY A 176 -29.85 -13.95 2.96
N ASP A 177 -30.23 -15.20 3.18
CA ASP A 177 -29.38 -16.18 3.88
C ASP A 177 -28.20 -16.63 3.00
N LEU A 178 -27.06 -16.85 3.66
CA LEU A 178 -25.92 -17.58 3.10
C LEU A 178 -26.09 -19.07 3.36
N ILE A 179 -25.93 -19.88 2.31
CA ILE A 179 -26.03 -21.33 2.41
C ILE A 179 -24.75 -21.86 3.07
N ALA A 180 -24.92 -22.51 4.21
CA ALA A 180 -23.81 -22.83 5.12
C ALA A 180 -23.20 -24.23 4.91
N ALA A 181 -23.82 -25.10 4.12
CA ALA A 181 -23.34 -26.44 3.77
C ALA A 181 -24.00 -26.88 2.44
N ASP A 182 -23.45 -27.92 1.78
CA ASP A 182 -24.10 -28.48 0.59
C ASP A 182 -25.30 -29.34 1.01
N ALA A 183 -26.46 -29.07 0.45
CA ALA A 183 -27.71 -29.69 0.85
C ALA A 183 -28.63 -30.03 -0.33
N ARG A 184 -29.43 -31.08 -0.16
CA ARG A 184 -30.47 -31.52 -1.10
C ARG A 184 -31.80 -30.88 -0.74
N LEU A 185 -32.45 -30.22 -1.68
CA LEU A 185 -33.74 -29.57 -1.43
C LEU A 185 -34.85 -30.58 -1.14
N LEU A 186 -35.59 -30.33 -0.07
CA LEU A 186 -36.80 -31.07 0.30
C LEU A 186 -38.05 -30.31 -0.14
N GLN A 187 -38.04 -28.99 0.05
CA GLN A 187 -39.14 -28.09 -0.30
C GLN A 187 -38.57 -26.76 -0.80
N ALA A 188 -39.25 -26.16 -1.78
CA ALA A 188 -38.91 -24.85 -2.30
C ALA A 188 -40.20 -24.08 -2.63
N ALA A 189 -40.26 -22.80 -2.26
CA ALA A 189 -41.33 -21.89 -2.59
C ALA A 189 -40.74 -20.64 -3.22
N SER A 190 -40.84 -20.53 -4.56
CA SER A 190 -40.24 -19.46 -5.36
C SER A 190 -38.74 -19.24 -5.06
N LEU A 191 -38.04 -20.31 -4.66
CA LEU A 191 -36.66 -20.26 -4.22
C LEU A 191 -35.76 -19.97 -5.42
N LYS A 192 -34.98 -18.89 -5.33
CA LYS A 192 -33.91 -18.60 -6.28
C LYS A 192 -32.61 -18.36 -5.52
N CYS A 193 -31.53 -18.95 -5.99
CA CYS A 193 -30.21 -18.81 -5.38
C CYS A 193 -29.22 -18.13 -6.34
N ILE A 194 -28.34 -17.29 -5.80
CA ILE A 194 -27.21 -16.71 -6.54
C ILE A 194 -26.02 -17.64 -6.33
N GLU A 195 -25.66 -18.36 -7.39
CA GLU A 195 -24.61 -19.38 -7.35
C GLU A 195 -23.28 -18.91 -7.95
N ALA A 196 -23.14 -17.60 -8.16
CA ALA A 196 -21.93 -16.95 -8.68
C ALA A 196 -20.64 -17.39 -7.96
N ALA A 197 -20.73 -17.71 -6.66
CA ALA A 197 -19.64 -18.22 -5.84
C ALA A 197 -19.18 -19.66 -6.17
N LEU A 198 -19.80 -20.34 -7.13
CA LEU A 198 -19.39 -21.66 -7.62
C LEU A 198 -19.46 -21.79 -9.14
N THR A 199 -20.45 -21.15 -9.77
CA THR A 199 -20.70 -21.26 -11.22
C THR A 199 -20.13 -20.08 -12.00
N GLY A 200 -19.96 -18.92 -11.36
CA GLY A 200 -19.58 -17.66 -12.00
C GLY A 200 -20.75 -16.90 -12.64
N GLU A 201 -21.97 -17.44 -12.61
CA GLU A 201 -23.15 -16.79 -13.16
C GLU A 201 -23.85 -15.94 -12.10
N SER A 202 -24.03 -14.64 -12.36
CA SER A 202 -24.63 -13.69 -11.40
C SER A 202 -26.16 -13.69 -11.38
N VAL A 203 -26.81 -14.39 -12.31
CA VAL A 203 -28.26 -14.49 -12.39
C VAL A 203 -28.77 -15.48 -11.35
N ALA A 204 -29.85 -15.14 -10.65
CA ALA A 204 -30.46 -16.02 -9.67
C ALA A 204 -31.14 -17.22 -10.36
N VAL A 205 -30.68 -18.42 -10.04
CA VAL A 205 -31.16 -19.69 -10.60
C VAL A 205 -32.36 -20.18 -9.81
N MET A 206 -33.44 -20.57 -10.50
CA MET A 206 -34.62 -21.15 -9.85
C MET A 206 -34.29 -22.54 -9.31
N LYS A 207 -34.76 -22.84 -8.11
CA LYS A 207 -34.49 -24.11 -7.43
C LYS A 207 -35.77 -24.90 -7.21
N GLN A 208 -35.68 -26.21 -7.45
CA GLN A 208 -36.83 -27.12 -7.54
C GLN A 208 -36.52 -28.46 -6.84
N PRO A 209 -37.40 -29.01 -5.99
CA PRO A 209 -37.10 -30.21 -5.20
C PRO A 209 -37.10 -31.53 -6.01
N GLU A 210 -37.59 -31.53 -7.25
CA GLU A 210 -37.75 -32.69 -8.13
C GLU A 210 -36.42 -33.41 -8.43
N THR A 211 -36.49 -34.70 -8.78
CA THR A 211 -35.32 -35.52 -9.08
C THR A 211 -34.80 -35.28 -10.49
N LEU A 212 -33.47 -35.23 -10.65
CA LEU A 212 -32.83 -35.12 -11.96
C LEU A 212 -32.45 -36.53 -12.46
N ALA A 213 -32.96 -36.91 -13.64
CA ALA A 213 -32.82 -38.26 -14.19
C ALA A 213 -31.40 -38.61 -14.71
N GLN A 214 -30.55 -37.61 -14.92
CA GLN A 214 -29.19 -37.78 -15.44
C GLN A 214 -28.17 -37.91 -14.30
N ALA A 215 -27.30 -38.91 -14.38
CA ALA A 215 -26.26 -39.13 -13.38
C ALA A 215 -25.13 -38.08 -13.44
N GLU A 216 -24.79 -37.59 -14.63
CA GLU A 216 -23.75 -36.58 -14.86
C GLU A 216 -24.39 -35.26 -15.32
N VAL A 217 -24.70 -34.41 -14.35
CA VAL A 217 -25.22 -33.06 -14.58
C VAL A 217 -24.15 -32.05 -14.13
N PRO A 218 -23.79 -31.06 -14.97
CA PRO A 218 -22.90 -29.95 -14.59
C PRO A 218 -23.40 -29.27 -13.31
N LEU A 219 -22.48 -28.71 -12.51
CA LEU A 219 -22.83 -28.13 -11.21
C LEU A 219 -23.92 -27.06 -11.29
N ALA A 220 -23.87 -26.22 -12.33
CA ALA A 220 -24.83 -25.13 -12.56
C ALA A 220 -26.25 -25.62 -12.84
N ASP A 221 -26.40 -26.82 -13.42
CA ASP A 221 -27.68 -27.40 -13.82
C ASP A 221 -28.32 -28.27 -12.71
N ARG A 222 -27.69 -28.33 -11.52
CA ARG A 222 -28.22 -29.07 -10.35
C ARG A 222 -29.22 -28.22 -9.58
N GLU A 223 -30.38 -27.96 -10.20
CA GLU A 223 -31.45 -27.10 -9.66
C GLU A 223 -32.07 -27.61 -8.35
N ASN A 224 -31.85 -28.87 -8.00
CA ASN A 224 -32.41 -29.51 -6.81
C ASN A 224 -31.44 -29.60 -5.62
N MET A 225 -30.27 -28.97 -5.78
CA MET A 225 -29.23 -28.82 -4.77
C MET A 225 -29.02 -27.34 -4.43
N VAL A 226 -28.53 -27.11 -3.22
CA VAL A 226 -28.01 -25.81 -2.76
C VAL A 226 -26.61 -26.01 -2.20
N PHE A 227 -25.74 -25.03 -2.39
CA PHE A 227 -24.30 -25.22 -2.17
C PHE A 227 -23.71 -24.23 -1.17
N MET A 228 -22.76 -24.69 -0.36
CA MET A 228 -22.03 -23.89 0.61
C MET A 228 -21.36 -22.68 -0.05
N GLY A 229 -21.59 -21.49 0.50
CA GLY A 229 -21.00 -20.23 0.02
C GLY A 229 -21.82 -19.48 -1.03
N THR A 230 -22.97 -20.03 -1.45
CA THR A 230 -23.97 -19.34 -2.27
C THR A 230 -25.00 -18.61 -1.40
N SER A 231 -25.83 -17.75 -1.97
CA SER A 231 -26.86 -16.99 -1.23
C SER A 231 -28.26 -17.17 -1.82
N VAL A 232 -29.28 -17.03 -0.97
CA VAL A 232 -30.68 -17.05 -1.40
C VAL A 232 -31.07 -15.65 -1.86
N ALA A 233 -31.44 -15.49 -3.13
CA ALA A 233 -31.94 -14.23 -3.67
C ALA A 233 -33.38 -13.95 -3.22
N THR A 234 -34.26 -14.92 -3.42
CA THR A 234 -35.70 -14.79 -3.18
C THR A 234 -36.30 -16.15 -2.80
N GLY A 235 -37.44 -16.12 -2.10
CA GLY A 235 -38.19 -17.32 -1.75
C GLY A 235 -37.70 -18.00 -0.47
N THR A 236 -38.27 -19.17 -0.19
CA THR A 236 -37.93 -19.98 0.99
C THR A 236 -37.74 -21.44 0.61
N GLY A 237 -36.98 -22.18 1.41
CA GLY A 237 -36.75 -23.61 1.18
C GLY A 237 -36.31 -24.36 2.43
N LEU A 238 -36.53 -25.67 2.39
CA LEU A 238 -35.97 -26.63 3.36
C LEU A 238 -35.04 -27.57 2.62
N ALA A 239 -33.83 -27.80 3.16
CA ALA A 239 -32.84 -28.65 2.51
C ALA A 239 -32.10 -29.52 3.53
N VAL A 240 -31.88 -30.81 3.22
CA VAL A 240 -31.10 -31.72 4.08
C VAL A 240 -29.62 -31.66 3.73
N VAL A 241 -28.76 -31.44 4.72
CA VAL A 241 -27.31 -31.33 4.55
C VAL A 241 -26.71 -32.67 4.15
N VAL A 242 -26.08 -32.73 2.98
CA VAL A 242 -25.46 -33.94 2.42
C VAL A 242 -23.94 -33.94 2.59
N ALA A 243 -23.31 -32.78 2.67
CA ALA A 243 -21.87 -32.65 2.86
C ALA A 243 -21.51 -31.40 3.67
N THR A 244 -20.47 -31.51 4.49
CA THR A 244 -19.93 -30.43 5.32
C THR A 244 -18.41 -30.30 5.15
N ALA A 245 -17.86 -29.15 5.55
CA ALA A 245 -16.42 -28.88 5.59
C ALA A 245 -15.70 -29.19 4.26
N MET A 246 -14.66 -30.03 4.28
CA MET A 246 -13.85 -30.37 3.10
C MET A 246 -14.56 -31.28 2.10
N GLN A 247 -15.75 -31.79 2.42
CA GLN A 247 -16.53 -32.69 1.57
C GLN A 247 -17.52 -31.95 0.67
N THR A 248 -17.77 -30.65 0.92
CA THR A 248 -18.56 -29.79 0.02
C THR A 248 -17.81 -29.49 -1.27
N GLU A 249 -18.50 -29.01 -2.31
CA GLU A 249 -17.86 -28.59 -3.56
C GLU A 249 -16.86 -27.44 -3.31
N LEU A 250 -17.23 -26.48 -2.46
CA LEU A 250 -16.31 -25.42 -2.02
C LEU A 250 -15.12 -25.98 -1.22
N GLY A 251 -15.35 -27.00 -0.39
CA GLY A 251 -14.30 -27.72 0.34
C GLY A 251 -13.35 -28.51 -0.56
N ARG A 252 -13.84 -29.10 -1.64
CA ARG A 252 -13.02 -29.78 -2.66
C ARG A 252 -12.15 -28.77 -3.40
N ILE A 253 -12.70 -27.62 -3.79
CA ILE A 253 -11.94 -26.50 -4.36
C ILE A 253 -10.85 -26.05 -3.38
N ALA A 254 -11.19 -25.86 -2.09
CA ALA A 254 -10.22 -25.53 -1.05
C ALA A 254 -9.12 -26.60 -0.91
N GLY A 255 -9.45 -27.89 -1.06
CA GLY A 255 -8.48 -28.99 -1.07
C GLY A 255 -7.53 -28.96 -2.27
N LEU A 256 -8.04 -28.60 -3.46
CA LEU A 256 -7.22 -28.39 -4.66
C LEU A 256 -6.28 -27.19 -4.47
N ILE A 257 -6.77 -26.10 -3.88
CA ILE A 257 -5.97 -24.91 -3.51
C ILE A 257 -4.86 -25.30 -2.52
N ALA A 258 -5.16 -26.13 -1.53
CA ALA A 258 -4.17 -26.59 -0.55
C ALA A 258 -3.07 -27.46 -1.18
N LYS A 259 -3.44 -28.36 -2.11
CA LYS A 259 -2.46 -29.19 -2.85
C LYS A 259 -1.64 -28.38 -3.86
N ALA A 260 -2.24 -27.39 -4.51
CA ALA A 260 -1.54 -26.48 -5.42
C ALA A 260 -0.61 -25.49 -4.68
N GLY A 261 -0.80 -25.33 -3.37
CA GLY A 261 -0.09 -24.37 -2.52
C GLY A 261 0.97 -24.98 -1.60
N GLU A 262 1.59 -26.13 -1.93
CA GLU A 262 2.85 -26.50 -1.28
C GLU A 262 3.84 -25.35 -1.48
N GLU A 263 4.10 -24.61 -0.40
CA GLU A 263 4.77 -23.31 -0.43
C GLU A 263 6.22 -23.46 -0.92
N GLU A 264 6.47 -23.16 -2.19
CA GLU A 264 7.83 -22.88 -2.65
C GLU A 264 8.31 -21.58 -2.00
N GLN A 265 9.51 -21.59 -1.39
CA GLN A 265 10.17 -20.37 -0.91
C GLN A 265 10.16 -19.29 -2.00
N THR A 266 9.96 -18.04 -1.59
CA THR A 266 9.83 -16.93 -2.54
C THR A 266 11.17 -16.64 -3.24
N PRO A 267 11.15 -16.04 -4.45
CA PRO A 267 12.40 -15.73 -5.17
C PRO A 267 13.35 -14.87 -4.34
N LEU A 268 12.85 -13.89 -3.58
CA LEU A 268 13.67 -13.08 -2.69
C LEU A 268 14.30 -13.88 -1.55
N GLU A 269 13.55 -14.74 -0.87
CA GLU A 269 14.06 -15.58 0.22
C GLU A 269 15.16 -16.52 -0.27
N LYS A 270 14.95 -17.20 -1.40
CA LYS A 270 15.99 -18.04 -2.05
C LYS A 270 17.25 -17.24 -2.38
N LYS A 271 17.08 -15.99 -2.86
CA LYS A 271 18.19 -15.09 -3.19
C LYS A 271 18.93 -14.60 -1.93
N LEU A 272 18.23 -14.30 -0.85
CA LEU A 272 18.81 -13.89 0.42
C LEU A 272 19.51 -15.05 1.14
N GLU A 273 18.96 -16.26 1.09
CA GLU A 273 19.56 -17.47 1.67
C GLU A 273 20.86 -17.84 0.95
N SER A 274 20.82 -17.94 -0.39
CA SER A 274 22.02 -18.20 -1.20
C SER A 274 23.09 -17.13 -0.99
N PHE A 275 22.68 -15.88 -0.83
CA PHE A 275 23.60 -14.80 -0.47
C PHE A 275 24.20 -14.96 0.94
N GLY A 276 23.38 -15.27 1.93
CA GLY A 276 23.83 -15.53 3.31
C GLY A 276 24.86 -16.66 3.36
N GLN A 277 24.69 -17.70 2.55
CA GLN A 277 25.69 -18.78 2.43
C GLN A 277 27.03 -18.28 1.89
N ILE A 278 27.05 -17.43 0.85
CA ILE A 278 28.29 -16.84 0.32
C ILE A 278 29.03 -16.06 1.42
N LEU A 279 28.28 -15.28 2.21
CA LEU A 279 28.83 -14.45 3.27
C LEU A 279 29.43 -15.29 4.40
N VAL A 280 28.72 -16.34 4.85
CA VAL A 280 29.21 -17.29 5.86
C VAL A 280 30.49 -17.98 5.40
N TRP A 281 30.53 -18.49 4.16
CA TRP A 281 31.74 -19.14 3.63
C TRP A 281 32.91 -18.17 3.48
N THR A 282 32.65 -16.93 3.08
CA THR A 282 33.68 -15.89 3.01
C THR A 282 34.21 -15.56 4.39
N ALA A 283 33.34 -15.36 5.38
CA ALA A 283 33.72 -15.08 6.76
C ALA A 283 34.55 -16.22 7.37
N LEU A 284 34.11 -17.48 7.20
CA LEU A 284 34.85 -18.65 7.65
C LEU A 284 36.22 -18.77 6.98
N GLY A 285 36.31 -18.48 5.68
CA GLY A 285 37.58 -18.46 4.94
C GLY A 285 38.55 -17.42 5.48
N VAL A 286 38.08 -16.19 5.75
CA VAL A 286 38.91 -15.13 6.34
C VAL A 286 39.32 -15.49 7.77
N VAL A 287 38.39 -16.01 8.59
CA VAL A 287 38.70 -16.47 9.95
C VAL A 287 39.77 -17.55 9.92
N ALA A 288 39.64 -18.57 9.07
CA ALA A 288 40.65 -19.64 8.95
C ALA A 288 42.02 -19.09 8.51
N LEU A 289 42.04 -18.14 7.56
CA LEU A 289 43.26 -17.48 7.10
C LEU A 289 43.95 -16.71 8.24
N LEU A 290 43.20 -15.85 8.94
CA LEU A 290 43.76 -15.05 10.03
C LEU A 290 44.19 -15.92 11.21
N PHE A 291 43.41 -16.95 11.52
CA PHE A 291 43.75 -17.88 12.58
C PHE A 291 45.06 -18.62 12.28
N GLY A 292 45.22 -19.11 11.04
CA GLY A 292 46.47 -19.71 10.59
C GLY A 292 47.65 -18.74 10.64
N LEU A 293 47.47 -17.49 10.19
CA LEU A 293 48.52 -16.46 10.22
C LEU A 293 48.92 -16.07 11.64
N GLY A 294 47.97 -15.94 12.57
CA GLY A 294 48.29 -15.60 13.96
C GLY A 294 48.98 -16.75 14.69
N VAL A 295 48.57 -18.00 14.46
CA VAL A 295 49.29 -19.18 14.99
C VAL A 295 50.74 -19.20 14.49
N LEU A 296 50.96 -18.93 13.20
CA LEU A 296 52.31 -18.82 12.63
C LEU A 296 53.15 -17.67 13.24
N ARG A 297 52.49 -16.63 13.76
CA ARG A 297 53.13 -15.49 14.44
C ARG A 297 53.30 -15.67 15.94
N GLY A 298 52.78 -16.75 16.51
CA GLY A 298 52.77 -16.96 17.95
C GLY A 298 51.87 -15.99 18.71
N THR A 299 50.81 -15.48 18.07
CA THR A 299 49.80 -14.66 18.76
C THR A 299 49.05 -15.52 19.79
N ASP A 300 48.59 -14.90 20.88
CA ASP A 300 47.89 -15.64 21.93
C ASP A 300 46.58 -16.23 21.40
N TRP A 301 46.28 -17.48 21.79
CA TRP A 301 45.10 -18.22 21.32
C TRP A 301 43.78 -17.52 21.66
N PHE A 302 43.73 -16.80 22.79
CA PHE A 302 42.56 -16.04 23.19
C PHE A 302 42.37 -14.79 22.33
N GLU A 303 43.43 -14.02 22.11
CA GLU A 303 43.38 -12.83 21.24
C GLU A 303 42.97 -13.22 19.81
N LEU A 304 43.52 -14.33 19.31
CA LEU A 304 43.15 -14.94 18.03
C LEU A 304 41.67 -15.35 17.97
N PHE A 305 41.16 -16.00 19.02
CA PHE A 305 39.77 -16.41 19.10
C PHE A 305 38.82 -15.21 19.14
N MET A 306 39.09 -14.23 20.01
CA MET A 306 38.26 -13.02 20.14
C MET A 306 38.28 -12.19 18.86
N THR A 307 39.43 -12.05 18.20
CA THR A 307 39.54 -11.37 16.90
C THR A 307 38.75 -12.11 15.82
N SER A 308 38.80 -13.45 15.81
CA SER A 308 38.06 -14.30 14.86
C SER A 308 36.55 -14.20 15.04
N VAL A 309 36.06 -14.22 16.28
CA VAL A 309 34.64 -14.01 16.60
C VAL A 309 34.20 -12.61 16.17
N SER A 310 34.97 -11.58 16.53
CA SER A 310 34.66 -10.18 16.19
C SER A 310 34.52 -9.98 14.67
N LEU A 311 35.38 -10.66 13.90
CA LEU A 311 35.34 -10.65 12.44
C LEU A 311 34.13 -11.40 11.87
N ALA A 312 33.79 -12.55 12.45
CA ALA A 312 32.61 -13.31 12.05
C ALA A 312 31.32 -12.50 12.27
N VAL A 313 31.25 -11.69 13.34
CA VAL A 313 30.14 -10.78 13.63
C VAL A 313 30.10 -9.61 12.65
N ALA A 314 31.25 -8.97 12.38
CA ALA A 314 31.35 -7.89 11.40
C ALA A 314 30.86 -8.29 10.01
N ALA A 315 31.05 -9.56 9.63
CA ALA A 315 30.65 -10.05 8.33
C ALA A 315 29.12 -10.16 8.14
N VAL A 316 28.30 -10.09 9.20
CA VAL A 316 26.86 -10.37 9.13
C VAL A 316 26.05 -9.08 9.19
N PRO A 317 25.21 -8.78 8.18
CA PRO A 317 24.35 -7.60 8.17
C PRO A 317 23.11 -7.85 9.02
N GLU A 318 23.22 -7.61 10.33
CA GLU A 318 22.16 -7.83 11.33
C GLU A 318 20.88 -7.03 11.03
N GLY A 319 21.01 -5.85 10.42
CA GLY A 319 19.89 -4.99 10.04
C GLY A 319 19.09 -5.46 8.82
N LEU A 320 19.59 -6.45 8.07
CA LEU A 320 19.03 -6.82 6.77
C LEU A 320 17.58 -7.34 6.83
N PRO A 321 17.21 -8.29 7.73
CA PRO A 321 15.84 -8.79 7.80
C PRO A 321 14.83 -7.68 8.15
N ALA A 322 15.20 -6.79 9.08
CA ALA A 322 14.36 -5.67 9.49
C ALA A 322 14.15 -4.67 8.34
N VAL A 323 15.22 -4.32 7.62
CA VAL A 323 15.16 -3.42 6.46
C VAL A 323 14.25 -3.98 5.37
N VAL A 324 14.40 -5.25 5.01
CA VAL A 324 13.58 -5.90 3.97
C VAL A 324 12.11 -5.89 4.39
N THR A 325 11.82 -6.24 5.64
CA THR A 325 10.46 -6.27 6.18
C THR A 325 9.80 -4.89 6.15
N VAL A 326 10.53 -3.84 6.54
CA VAL A 326 10.01 -2.46 6.52
C VAL A 326 9.83 -1.96 5.08
N ALA A 327 10.76 -2.27 4.17
CA ALA A 327 10.64 -1.91 2.76
C ALA A 327 9.37 -2.50 2.13
N LEU A 328 9.14 -3.80 2.35
CA LEU A 328 7.95 -4.51 1.88
C LEU A 328 6.68 -3.96 2.52
N SER A 329 6.67 -3.76 3.84
CA SER A 329 5.50 -3.26 4.58
C SER A 329 5.07 -1.86 4.12
N LEU A 330 6.03 -0.93 3.97
CA LEU A 330 5.74 0.41 3.44
C LEU A 330 5.36 0.38 1.97
N GLY A 331 5.91 -0.58 1.21
CA GLY A 331 5.47 -0.89 -0.15
C GLY A 331 4.00 -1.25 -0.22
N VAL A 332 3.54 -2.18 0.63
CA VAL A 332 2.13 -2.57 0.72
C VAL A 332 1.22 -1.38 1.05
N VAL A 333 1.64 -0.50 1.97
CA VAL A 333 0.87 0.71 2.29
C VAL A 333 0.75 1.64 1.07
N ARG A 334 1.80 1.77 0.25
CA ARG A 334 1.76 2.57 -0.99
C ARG A 334 0.89 1.93 -2.07
N MET A 335 1.01 0.62 -2.26
CA MET A 335 0.17 -0.14 -3.20
C MET A 335 -1.31 -0.06 -2.83
N SER A 336 -1.66 -0.16 -1.54
CA SER A 336 -3.04 -0.06 -1.07
C SER A 336 -3.67 1.30 -1.38
N ARG A 337 -2.89 2.39 -1.39
CA ARG A 337 -3.35 3.72 -1.81
C ARG A 337 -3.56 3.84 -3.32
N ARG A 338 -3.02 2.92 -4.11
CA ARG A 338 -3.22 2.78 -5.56
C ARG A 338 -4.13 1.57 -5.87
N HIS A 339 -5.11 1.31 -5.00
CA HIS A 339 -6.12 0.27 -5.16
C HIS A 339 -5.60 -1.18 -5.23
N ALA A 340 -4.34 -1.44 -4.83
CA ALA A 340 -3.77 -2.79 -4.79
C ALA A 340 -3.54 -3.26 -3.35
N LEU A 341 -4.43 -4.09 -2.83
CA LEU A 341 -4.37 -4.65 -1.48
C LEU A 341 -3.59 -5.98 -1.47
N MET A 342 -2.40 -5.98 -0.88
CA MET A 342 -1.58 -7.19 -0.76
C MET A 342 -2.01 -8.05 0.43
N ARG A 343 -2.27 -9.34 0.19
CA ARG A 343 -2.55 -10.34 1.24
C ARG A 343 -1.29 -11.00 1.77
N ARG A 344 -0.25 -11.08 0.94
CA ARG A 344 1.06 -11.66 1.27
C ARG A 344 2.16 -10.64 0.99
N LEU A 345 3.01 -10.36 1.98
CA LEU A 345 4.13 -9.41 1.84
C LEU A 345 5.14 -9.87 0.78
N SER A 346 5.37 -11.18 0.68
CA SER A 346 6.34 -11.75 -0.25
C SER A 346 5.92 -11.64 -1.72
N ALA A 347 4.62 -11.55 -1.99
CA ALA A 347 4.09 -11.36 -3.35
C ALA A 347 4.46 -10.00 -3.96
N VAL A 348 4.81 -9.00 -3.14
CA VAL A 348 5.28 -7.69 -3.61
C VAL A 348 6.53 -7.81 -4.49
N GLU A 349 7.48 -8.68 -4.12
CA GLU A 349 8.72 -8.84 -4.88
C GLU A 349 8.49 -9.61 -6.18
N THR A 350 7.69 -10.67 -6.12
CA THR A 350 7.37 -11.50 -7.28
C THR A 350 6.56 -10.72 -8.32
N LEU A 351 5.70 -9.78 -7.87
CA LEU A 351 5.00 -8.85 -8.75
C LEU A 351 5.97 -7.93 -9.50
N GLY A 352 7.08 -7.55 -8.86
CA GLY A 352 8.14 -6.76 -9.48
C GLY A 352 9.00 -7.52 -10.50
N SER A 353 8.87 -8.85 -10.62
CA SER A 353 9.54 -9.67 -11.63
C SER A 353 8.59 -10.24 -12.68
N THR A 354 7.28 -9.96 -12.57
CA THR A 354 6.26 -10.36 -13.55
C THR A 354 6.66 -9.98 -14.97
N ASN A 355 6.63 -10.97 -15.86
CA ASN A 355 6.87 -10.81 -17.29
C ASN A 355 5.71 -11.28 -18.16
N VAL A 356 4.74 -12.01 -17.60
CA VAL A 356 3.48 -12.37 -18.26
C VAL A 356 2.31 -12.02 -17.34
N ILE A 357 1.32 -11.31 -17.86
CA ILE A 357 0.04 -11.06 -17.19
C ILE A 357 -1.05 -11.75 -17.99
N CYS A 358 -1.58 -12.83 -17.43
CA CYS A 358 -2.80 -13.48 -17.88
C CYS A 358 -4.00 -12.78 -17.23
N THR A 359 -4.92 -12.26 -18.03
CA THR A 359 -6.07 -11.52 -17.52
C THR A 359 -7.37 -12.01 -18.10
N ASP A 360 -8.41 -12.07 -17.26
CA ASP A 360 -9.78 -12.18 -17.75
C ASP A 360 -10.19 -10.87 -18.44
N LYS A 361 -11.16 -10.97 -19.36
CA LYS A 361 -11.69 -9.87 -20.16
C LYS A 361 -12.74 -9.08 -19.38
N THR A 362 -13.81 -9.76 -18.97
CA THR A 362 -15.03 -9.11 -18.45
C THR A 362 -14.73 -8.45 -17.11
N GLY A 363 -15.15 -7.19 -16.94
CA GLY A 363 -15.00 -6.43 -15.69
C GLY A 363 -13.58 -5.91 -15.39
N THR A 364 -12.53 -6.61 -15.88
CA THR A 364 -11.11 -6.23 -15.69
C THR A 364 -10.58 -5.35 -16.82
N LEU A 365 -10.74 -5.79 -18.08
CA LEU A 365 -10.32 -5.03 -19.27
C LEU A 365 -11.46 -4.17 -19.82
N THR A 366 -12.69 -4.58 -19.58
CA THR A 366 -13.92 -3.90 -20.01
C THR A 366 -14.61 -3.25 -18.82
N VAL A 367 -15.55 -2.33 -19.11
CA VAL A 367 -16.32 -1.63 -18.07
C VAL A 367 -17.28 -2.59 -17.35
N GLY A 368 -17.65 -3.72 -17.96
CA GLY A 368 -18.65 -4.64 -17.45
C GLY A 368 -20.07 -4.09 -17.62
N GLN A 369 -20.25 -3.14 -18.55
CA GLN A 369 -21.52 -2.44 -18.78
C GLN A 369 -21.85 -2.48 -20.27
N MET A 370 -22.94 -3.17 -20.61
CA MET A 370 -23.39 -3.27 -21.99
C MET A 370 -23.75 -1.88 -22.52
N THR A 371 -23.15 -1.50 -23.65
CA THR A 371 -23.33 -0.18 -24.26
C THR A 371 -23.70 -0.34 -25.72
N VAL A 372 -24.79 0.30 -26.17
CA VAL A 372 -25.14 0.38 -27.59
C VAL A 372 -24.09 1.21 -28.32
N ARG A 373 -23.53 0.68 -29.41
CA ARG A 373 -22.49 1.32 -30.23
C ARG A 373 -22.93 1.57 -31.66
N ALA A 374 -23.84 0.76 -32.18
CA ALA A 374 -24.33 0.89 -33.54
C ALA A 374 -25.84 0.71 -33.60
N LEU A 375 -26.50 1.50 -34.44
CA LEU A 375 -27.92 1.37 -34.77
C LEU A 375 -28.06 1.27 -36.29
N PHE A 376 -29.05 0.52 -36.75
CA PHE A 376 -29.43 0.43 -38.16
C PHE A 376 -30.95 0.54 -38.30
N VAL A 377 -31.41 1.57 -39.00
CA VAL A 377 -32.84 1.82 -39.24
C VAL A 377 -33.04 2.52 -40.58
N ALA A 378 -34.12 2.16 -41.28
CA ALA A 378 -34.49 2.73 -42.58
C ALA A 378 -33.35 2.76 -43.63
N GLY A 379 -32.46 1.76 -43.60
CA GLY A 379 -31.33 1.63 -44.52
C GLY A 379 -30.08 2.45 -44.17
N GLN A 380 -30.07 3.12 -43.02
CA GLN A 380 -28.96 3.97 -42.56
C GLN A 380 -28.26 3.41 -41.32
N HIS A 381 -26.96 3.69 -41.20
CA HIS A 381 -26.12 3.31 -40.07
C HIS A 381 -25.81 4.50 -39.18
N TYR A 382 -25.93 4.29 -37.88
CA TYR A 382 -25.62 5.29 -36.87
C TYR A 382 -24.65 4.74 -35.84
N ALA A 383 -23.66 5.53 -35.46
CA ALA A 383 -22.73 5.23 -34.37
C ALA A 383 -23.18 5.94 -33.09
N VAL A 384 -23.07 5.28 -31.94
CA VAL A 384 -23.47 5.84 -30.64
C VAL A 384 -22.23 6.04 -29.77
N SER A 385 -22.03 7.27 -29.30
CA SER A 385 -20.92 7.64 -28.42
C SER A 385 -21.29 7.59 -26.92
N GLY A 386 -20.28 7.79 -26.06
CA GLY A 386 -20.40 7.62 -24.61
C GLY A 386 -20.15 6.17 -24.17
N GLU A 387 -19.95 5.98 -22.86
CA GLU A 387 -19.62 4.69 -22.25
C GLU A 387 -20.53 4.44 -21.05
N GLY A 388 -20.86 3.17 -20.80
CA GLY A 388 -21.65 2.76 -19.65
C GLY A 388 -23.11 3.23 -19.71
N TYR A 389 -23.76 3.29 -18.54
CA TYR A 389 -25.18 3.60 -18.42
C TYR A 389 -25.52 5.09 -18.28
N GLY A 390 -24.52 5.97 -18.43
CA GLY A 390 -24.74 7.41 -18.38
C GLY A 390 -25.46 7.95 -19.62
N PRO A 391 -26.25 9.03 -19.48
CA PRO A 391 -26.91 9.68 -20.62
C PRO A 391 -25.92 10.44 -21.52
N GLU A 392 -24.67 10.63 -21.08
CA GLU A 392 -23.62 11.31 -21.83
C GLU A 392 -23.28 10.55 -23.13
N GLY A 393 -23.31 11.25 -24.26
CA GLY A 393 -23.04 10.71 -25.59
C GLY A 393 -24.01 11.26 -26.63
N GLU A 394 -23.67 11.07 -27.90
CA GLU A 394 -24.42 11.54 -29.05
C GLU A 394 -24.51 10.42 -30.10
N VAL A 395 -25.55 10.45 -30.92
CA VAL A 395 -25.68 9.56 -32.08
C VAL A 395 -25.18 10.30 -33.32
N LEU A 396 -24.33 9.62 -34.09
CA LEU A 396 -23.59 10.17 -35.22
C LEU A 396 -23.92 9.41 -36.50
N ILE A 397 -24.08 10.13 -37.60
CA ILE A 397 -24.15 9.57 -38.96
C ILE A 397 -22.91 10.04 -39.73
N GLU A 398 -22.15 9.11 -40.32
CA GLU A 398 -20.88 9.41 -41.00
C GLU A 398 -19.90 10.29 -40.19
N GLY A 399 -19.91 10.16 -38.86
CA GLY A 399 -19.05 10.91 -37.94
C GLY A 399 -19.53 12.35 -37.63
N LYS A 400 -20.74 12.73 -38.05
CA LYS A 400 -21.36 14.03 -37.76
C LYS A 400 -22.63 13.88 -36.92
N PRO A 401 -23.02 14.90 -36.13
CA PRO A 401 -24.32 14.92 -35.46
C PRO A 401 -25.48 14.76 -36.44
N ILE A 402 -26.59 14.19 -35.98
CA ILE A 402 -27.80 13.96 -36.77
C ILE A 402 -28.44 15.28 -37.19
N ASP A 403 -28.96 15.32 -38.42
CA ASP A 403 -29.80 16.38 -38.97
C ASP A 403 -31.30 16.06 -38.84
N ASP A 404 -32.16 17.07 -39.05
CA ASP A 404 -33.62 16.93 -38.90
C ASP A 404 -34.23 15.88 -39.86
N GLU A 405 -33.54 15.55 -40.95
CA GLU A 405 -34.00 14.59 -41.97
C GLU A 405 -33.93 13.13 -41.49
N HIS A 406 -32.92 12.78 -40.69
CA HIS A 406 -32.71 11.41 -40.21
C HIS A 406 -33.33 11.15 -38.82
N ALA A 407 -33.67 12.21 -38.08
CA ALA A 407 -34.26 12.14 -36.75
C ALA A 407 -35.57 11.29 -36.65
N PRO A 408 -36.52 11.34 -37.61
CA PRO A 408 -37.79 10.61 -37.45
C PRO A 408 -37.63 9.08 -37.44
N ALA A 409 -36.78 8.53 -38.33
CA ALA A 409 -36.57 7.09 -38.41
C ALA A 409 -35.82 6.57 -37.16
N LEU A 410 -34.86 7.35 -36.67
CA LEU A 410 -34.15 7.04 -35.44
C LEU A 410 -35.06 7.08 -34.21
N LEU A 411 -35.97 8.06 -34.14
CA LEU A 411 -36.94 8.19 -33.06
C LEU A 411 -37.92 7.01 -33.02
N GLU A 412 -38.28 6.43 -34.16
CA GLU A 412 -39.11 5.22 -34.22
C GLU A 412 -38.38 4.02 -33.60
N LEU A 413 -37.12 3.78 -33.98
CA LEU A 413 -36.30 2.72 -33.37
C LEU A 413 -36.12 2.95 -31.86
N ALA A 414 -35.82 4.19 -31.46
CA ALA A 414 -35.73 4.58 -30.06
C ALA A 414 -37.02 4.29 -29.30
N THR A 415 -38.17 4.58 -29.89
CA THR A 415 -39.48 4.31 -29.30
C THR A 415 -39.67 2.82 -29.04
N VAL A 416 -39.31 1.93 -29.98
CA VAL A 416 -39.41 0.47 -29.77
C VAL A 416 -38.44 0.00 -28.68
N MET A 417 -37.20 0.50 -28.68
CA MET A 417 -36.18 0.16 -27.68
C MET A 417 -36.59 0.55 -26.25
N LEU A 418 -37.26 1.69 -26.10
CA LEU A 418 -37.76 2.20 -24.82
C LEU A 418 -39.09 1.54 -24.41
N ALA A 419 -39.98 1.30 -25.37
CA ALA A 419 -41.30 0.73 -25.11
C ALA A 419 -41.25 -0.77 -24.75
N CYS A 420 -40.30 -1.51 -25.31
CA CYS A 420 -40.03 -2.92 -24.95
C CYS A 420 -38.83 -3.03 -24.00
N ASN A 421 -38.96 -2.42 -22.82
CA ASN A 421 -37.90 -2.35 -21.81
C ASN A 421 -38.48 -2.44 -20.40
N ASN A 422 -37.83 -3.20 -19.51
CA ASN A 422 -38.17 -3.27 -18.09
C ASN A 422 -37.03 -2.81 -17.18
N ALA A 423 -35.90 -2.35 -17.74
CA ALA A 423 -34.81 -1.82 -16.97
C ALA A 423 -35.12 -0.39 -16.49
N HIS A 424 -34.53 -0.02 -15.36
CA HIS A 424 -34.55 1.35 -14.84
C HIS A 424 -33.14 1.83 -14.58
N LEU A 425 -32.89 3.11 -14.85
CA LEU A 425 -31.65 3.77 -14.49
C LEU A 425 -31.78 4.37 -13.09
N SER A 426 -30.81 4.08 -12.23
CA SER A 426 -30.66 4.69 -10.91
C SER A 426 -29.35 5.47 -10.87
N GLN A 427 -29.36 6.64 -10.26
CA GLN A 427 -28.15 7.42 -10.04
C GLN A 427 -27.77 7.35 -8.56
N GLU A 428 -26.70 6.63 -8.26
CA GLU A 428 -26.14 6.53 -6.92
C GLU A 428 -24.75 7.14 -6.87
N LYS A 429 -24.54 8.15 -6.01
CA LYS A 429 -23.23 8.79 -5.75
C LYS A 429 -22.47 9.18 -7.04
N GLU A 430 -23.15 9.86 -7.96
CA GLU A 430 -22.62 10.32 -9.26
C GLU A 430 -22.36 9.22 -10.31
N THR A 431 -22.63 7.95 -10.01
CA THR A 431 -22.55 6.83 -10.95
C THR A 431 -23.94 6.32 -11.37
N TRP A 432 -24.13 6.07 -12.66
CA TRP A 432 -25.34 5.48 -13.21
C TRP A 432 -25.29 3.95 -13.12
N THR A 433 -26.31 3.37 -12.52
CA THR A 433 -26.50 1.93 -12.41
C THR A 433 -27.81 1.51 -13.06
N VAL A 434 -27.82 0.31 -13.62
CA VAL A 434 -29.04 -0.30 -14.17
C VAL A 434 -29.63 -1.24 -13.13
N ILE A 435 -30.92 -1.10 -12.90
CA ILE A 435 -31.75 -2.06 -12.17
C ILE A 435 -32.57 -2.81 -13.23
N GLY A 436 -32.20 -4.06 -13.51
CA GLY A 436 -32.78 -4.88 -14.58
C GLY A 436 -31.71 -5.61 -15.38
N ASP A 437 -32.10 -6.18 -16.53
CA ASP A 437 -31.17 -6.85 -17.44
C ASP A 437 -30.19 -5.83 -18.07
N PRO A 438 -28.86 -6.10 -18.09
CA PRO A 438 -27.86 -5.21 -18.70
C PRO A 438 -28.12 -4.90 -20.18
N THR A 439 -28.68 -5.85 -20.93
CA THR A 439 -29.02 -5.70 -22.36
C THR A 439 -30.16 -4.70 -22.51
N GLU A 440 -31.20 -4.82 -21.68
CA GLU A 440 -32.31 -3.86 -21.65
C GLU A 440 -31.84 -2.49 -21.16
N GLY A 441 -30.98 -2.43 -20.14
CA GLY A 441 -30.33 -1.19 -19.68
C GLY A 441 -29.55 -0.48 -20.80
N ALA A 442 -28.82 -1.24 -21.63
CA ALA A 442 -28.13 -0.71 -22.79
C ALA A 442 -29.10 -0.14 -23.84
N LEU A 443 -30.21 -0.83 -24.11
CA LEU A 443 -31.26 -0.34 -25.01
C LEU A 443 -31.96 0.91 -24.46
N LEU A 444 -32.18 0.99 -23.15
CA LEU A 444 -32.79 2.15 -22.49
C LEU A 444 -31.92 3.40 -22.68
N VAL A 445 -30.62 3.28 -22.43
CA VAL A 445 -29.64 4.36 -22.62
C VAL A 445 -29.49 4.69 -24.11
N GLY A 446 -29.37 3.68 -24.97
CA GLY A 446 -29.24 3.85 -26.42
C GLY A 446 -30.46 4.53 -27.05
N GLY A 447 -31.66 4.16 -26.63
CA GLY A 447 -32.92 4.77 -27.07
C GLY A 447 -33.05 6.21 -26.59
N THR A 448 -32.59 6.52 -25.37
CA THR A 448 -32.57 7.89 -24.84
C THR A 448 -31.58 8.76 -25.63
N LYS A 449 -30.37 8.27 -25.90
CA LYS A 449 -29.36 8.95 -26.73
C LYS A 449 -29.82 9.17 -28.17
N ALA A 450 -30.64 8.26 -28.68
CA ALA A 450 -31.28 8.36 -30.00
C ALA A 450 -32.44 9.38 -30.06
N GLY A 451 -32.69 10.13 -28.97
CA GLY A 451 -33.68 11.21 -28.90
C GLY A 451 -35.04 10.79 -28.33
N GLY A 452 -35.18 9.54 -27.89
CA GLY A 452 -36.37 9.07 -27.20
C GLY A 452 -36.45 9.56 -25.74
N ASP A 453 -37.67 9.70 -25.22
CA ASP A 453 -37.91 10.11 -23.83
C ASP A 453 -38.63 8.98 -23.07
N PRO A 454 -37.93 8.23 -22.20
CA PRO A 454 -38.53 7.12 -21.46
C PRO A 454 -39.68 7.55 -20.54
N GLU A 455 -39.63 8.75 -19.96
CA GLU A 455 -40.72 9.26 -19.10
C GLU A 455 -41.97 9.55 -19.94
N ARG A 456 -41.78 10.07 -21.16
CA ARG A 456 -42.88 10.24 -22.12
C ARG A 456 -43.51 8.91 -22.50
N ILE A 457 -42.72 7.87 -22.76
CA ILE A 457 -43.23 6.54 -23.10
C ILE A 457 -44.11 6.00 -21.96
N GLU A 458 -43.65 6.08 -20.70
CA GLU A 458 -44.45 5.57 -19.58
C GLU A 458 -45.73 6.37 -19.34
N ARG A 459 -45.69 7.69 -19.54
CA ARG A 459 -46.85 8.58 -19.34
C ARG A 459 -47.89 8.44 -20.46
N GLU A 460 -47.45 8.41 -21.71
CA GLU A 460 -48.33 8.47 -22.90
C GLU A 460 -48.66 7.08 -23.47
N MET A 461 -47.82 6.07 -23.17
CA MET A 461 -48.00 4.69 -23.59
C MET A 461 -47.91 3.72 -22.41
N PRO A 462 -48.88 3.73 -21.47
CA PRO A 462 -48.80 2.90 -20.26
C PRO A 462 -48.80 1.40 -20.60
N LYS A 463 -47.88 0.66 -19.96
CA LYS A 463 -47.77 -0.81 -20.06
C LYS A 463 -49.07 -1.49 -19.63
N GLN A 464 -49.58 -2.38 -20.48
CA GLN A 464 -50.80 -3.16 -20.23
C GLN A 464 -50.46 -4.62 -19.92
N HIS A 465 -49.64 -5.24 -20.78
CA HIS A 465 -49.27 -6.66 -20.69
C HIS A 465 -47.80 -6.85 -21.06
N GLU A 466 -47.23 -7.95 -20.60
CA GLU A 466 -45.85 -8.31 -20.83
C GLU A 466 -45.73 -9.82 -21.07
N ILE A 467 -44.92 -10.19 -22.05
CA ILE A 467 -44.48 -11.55 -22.29
C ILE A 467 -42.95 -11.51 -22.08
N PRO A 468 -42.46 -11.85 -20.88
CA PRO A 468 -41.06 -11.64 -20.47
C PRO A 468 -40.13 -12.48 -21.33
N PHE A 469 -38.85 -12.16 -21.49
CA PHE A 469 -37.92 -12.97 -22.31
C PHE A 469 -37.91 -14.46 -21.96
N ASP A 470 -37.71 -15.32 -22.97
CA ASP A 470 -37.58 -16.78 -22.84
C ASP A 470 -36.57 -17.29 -23.86
N SER A 471 -35.72 -18.22 -23.43
CA SER A 471 -34.57 -18.72 -24.17
C SER A 471 -34.93 -19.56 -25.40
N ASP A 472 -36.11 -20.20 -25.41
CA ASP A 472 -36.59 -21.01 -26.54
C ASP A 472 -37.10 -20.11 -27.66
N ARG A 473 -37.89 -19.08 -27.32
CA ARG A 473 -38.38 -18.09 -28.30
C ARG A 473 -37.40 -16.98 -28.63
N LYS A 474 -36.47 -16.63 -27.74
CA LYS A 474 -35.46 -15.56 -27.91
C LYS A 474 -36.04 -14.17 -28.21
N LEU A 475 -37.25 -13.91 -27.74
CA LEU A 475 -37.99 -12.65 -27.91
C LEU A 475 -38.49 -12.14 -26.55
N SER A 476 -38.59 -10.82 -26.40
CA SER A 476 -39.26 -10.11 -25.31
C SER A 476 -40.34 -9.22 -25.92
N THR A 477 -41.53 -9.20 -25.33
CA THR A 477 -42.68 -8.46 -25.87
C THR A 477 -43.38 -7.66 -24.77
N VAL A 478 -43.60 -6.37 -25.03
CA VAL A 478 -44.37 -5.47 -24.14
C VAL A 478 -45.53 -4.85 -24.92
N ILE A 479 -46.75 -4.96 -24.39
CA ILE A 479 -47.96 -4.40 -25.00
C ILE A 479 -48.33 -3.13 -24.26
N ARG A 480 -48.39 -2.02 -25.00
CA ARG A 480 -48.73 -0.70 -24.47
C ARG A 480 -49.95 -0.12 -25.18
N ARG A 481 -50.68 0.73 -24.47
CA ARG A 481 -51.82 1.46 -25.03
C ARG A 481 -51.35 2.79 -25.60
N LEU A 482 -51.53 3.03 -26.90
CA LEU A 482 -51.17 4.28 -27.57
C LEU A 482 -52.12 5.44 -27.18
N PRO A 483 -51.72 6.71 -27.40
CA PRO A 483 -52.54 7.89 -27.09
C PRO A 483 -53.89 7.95 -27.81
N ASP A 484 -53.98 7.34 -28.99
CA ASP A 484 -55.22 7.20 -29.78
C ASP A 484 -56.16 6.09 -29.26
N GLY A 485 -55.73 5.36 -28.23
CA GLY A 485 -56.45 4.28 -27.59
C GLY A 485 -56.19 2.89 -28.19
N GLN A 486 -55.46 2.77 -29.29
CA GLN A 486 -55.06 1.49 -29.88
C GLN A 486 -54.01 0.78 -29.01
N TRP A 487 -53.88 -0.53 -29.17
CA TRP A 487 -52.86 -1.30 -28.46
C TRP A 487 -51.74 -1.63 -29.44
N ARG A 488 -50.49 -1.48 -29.01
CA ARG A 488 -49.31 -1.85 -29.81
C ARG A 488 -48.43 -2.80 -29.00
N ALA A 489 -48.06 -3.91 -29.62
CA ALA A 489 -47.03 -4.80 -29.12
C ALA A 489 -45.67 -4.31 -29.64
N PHE A 490 -44.71 -4.12 -28.73
CA PHE A 490 -43.32 -3.81 -29.02
C PHE A 490 -42.49 -5.04 -28.71
N ILE A 491 -41.59 -5.44 -29.61
CA ILE A 491 -40.86 -6.70 -29.54
C ILE A 491 -39.37 -6.43 -29.77
N ASN A 492 -38.53 -6.96 -28.89
CA ASN A 492 -37.08 -7.02 -29.04
C ASN A 492 -36.62 -8.49 -29.01
N GLY A 493 -35.62 -8.85 -29.81
CA GLY A 493 -35.08 -10.20 -29.76
C GLY A 493 -33.98 -10.51 -30.77
N ALA A 494 -33.68 -11.80 -30.91
CA ALA A 494 -32.63 -12.26 -31.82
C ALA A 494 -32.98 -11.96 -33.29
N PRO A 495 -32.07 -11.35 -34.08
CA PRO A 495 -32.35 -10.93 -35.46
C PRO A 495 -32.94 -12.02 -36.35
N ASP A 496 -32.37 -13.22 -36.34
CA ASP A 496 -32.80 -14.32 -37.21
C ASP A 496 -34.20 -14.84 -36.84
N VAL A 497 -34.56 -14.80 -35.55
CA VAL A 497 -35.85 -15.31 -35.05
C VAL A 497 -36.96 -14.28 -35.26
N LEU A 498 -36.69 -13.02 -34.93
CA LEU A 498 -37.66 -11.94 -35.07
C LEU A 498 -37.98 -11.70 -36.55
N LEU A 499 -36.96 -11.68 -37.41
CA LEU A 499 -37.13 -11.42 -38.84
C LEU A 499 -38.05 -12.45 -39.51
N GLN A 500 -38.02 -13.72 -39.10
CA GLN A 500 -38.93 -14.77 -39.61
C GLN A 500 -40.41 -14.46 -39.35
N ARG A 501 -40.70 -13.66 -38.31
CA ARG A 501 -42.06 -13.28 -37.90
C ARG A 501 -42.49 -11.92 -38.48
N CYS A 502 -41.61 -11.23 -39.19
CA CYS A 502 -41.90 -9.96 -39.86
C CYS A 502 -42.50 -10.18 -41.24
N THR A 503 -43.57 -9.44 -41.55
CA THR A 503 -44.20 -9.38 -42.89
C THR A 503 -44.06 -8.00 -43.52
N HIS A 504 -43.74 -6.98 -42.72
CA HIS A 504 -43.61 -5.59 -43.14
C HIS A 504 -42.28 -5.00 -42.69
N LEU A 505 -41.85 -3.94 -43.36
CA LEU A 505 -40.63 -3.19 -43.11
C LEU A 505 -40.97 -1.71 -42.92
N TYR A 506 -40.46 -1.11 -41.85
CA TYR A 506 -40.46 0.34 -41.66
C TYR A 506 -39.37 0.99 -42.51
N THR A 507 -39.76 1.97 -43.32
CA THR A 507 -38.85 2.75 -44.18
C THR A 507 -39.11 4.25 -44.02
N LYS A 508 -38.22 5.09 -44.56
CA LYS A 508 -38.40 6.55 -44.57
C LYS A 508 -39.70 7.00 -45.25
N ALA A 509 -40.23 6.22 -46.19
CA ALA A 509 -41.50 6.49 -46.88
C ALA A 509 -42.73 5.90 -46.16
N GLY A 510 -42.54 5.28 -44.99
CA GLY A 510 -43.58 4.58 -44.23
C GLY A 510 -43.42 3.05 -44.25
N VAL A 511 -44.45 2.36 -43.77
CA VAL A 511 -44.48 0.89 -43.68
C VAL A 511 -44.86 0.27 -45.03
N ARG A 512 -44.09 -0.71 -45.51
CA ARG A 512 -44.38 -1.48 -46.73
C ARG A 512 -44.16 -2.98 -46.51
N PRO A 513 -44.70 -3.87 -47.38
CA PRO A 513 -44.37 -5.30 -47.32
C PRO A 513 -42.86 -5.56 -47.39
N LEU A 514 -42.37 -6.50 -46.58
CA LEU A 514 -40.98 -6.92 -46.51
C LEU A 514 -40.67 -7.88 -47.67
N THR A 515 -39.67 -7.55 -48.49
CA THR A 515 -39.25 -8.39 -49.62
C THR A 515 -38.10 -9.34 -49.23
N ASP A 516 -37.83 -10.37 -50.05
CA ASP A 516 -36.71 -11.28 -49.81
C ASP A 516 -35.34 -10.58 -49.93
N GLU A 517 -35.23 -9.57 -50.80
CA GLU A 517 -34.02 -8.73 -50.92
C GLU A 517 -33.77 -7.92 -49.64
N ASP A 518 -34.83 -7.38 -49.03
CA ASP A 518 -34.72 -6.69 -47.73
C ASP A 518 -34.25 -7.64 -46.63
N ARG A 519 -34.80 -8.88 -46.59
CA ARG A 519 -34.39 -9.89 -45.62
C ARG A 519 -32.90 -10.21 -45.74
N GLN A 520 -32.40 -10.40 -46.96
CA GLN A 520 -30.98 -10.65 -47.21
C GLN A 520 -30.12 -9.45 -46.78
N THR A 521 -30.57 -8.23 -47.04
CA THR A 521 -29.87 -7.00 -46.65
C THR A 521 -29.79 -6.88 -45.12
N ILE A 522 -30.87 -7.12 -44.39
CA ILE A 522 -30.90 -7.08 -42.92
C ILE A 522 -29.97 -8.14 -42.32
N LEU A 523 -29.97 -9.37 -42.85
CA LEU A 523 -29.08 -10.44 -42.42
C LEU A 523 -27.60 -10.12 -42.69
N ALA A 524 -27.30 -9.48 -43.82
CA ALA A 524 -25.95 -9.01 -44.13
C ALA A 524 -25.49 -7.95 -43.12
N GLN A 525 -26.38 -7.02 -42.72
CA GLN A 525 -26.06 -6.02 -41.70
C GLN A 525 -25.88 -6.61 -40.30
N ASN A 526 -26.71 -7.58 -39.92
CA ASN A 526 -26.51 -8.36 -38.69
C ASN A 526 -25.10 -9.00 -38.68
N THR A 527 -24.71 -9.62 -39.80
CA THR A 527 -23.38 -10.24 -39.94
C THR A 527 -22.26 -9.21 -39.85
N ALA A 528 -22.39 -8.04 -40.47
CA ALA A 528 -21.39 -6.97 -40.42
C ALA A 528 -21.22 -6.41 -39.00
N MET A 529 -22.31 -6.19 -38.26
CA MET A 529 -22.24 -5.77 -36.86
C MET A 529 -21.61 -6.86 -35.97
N ALA A 530 -21.96 -8.13 -36.17
CA ALA A 530 -21.38 -9.25 -35.42
C ALA A 530 -19.86 -9.37 -35.66
N GLN A 531 -19.37 -9.11 -36.89
CA GLN A 531 -17.93 -9.08 -37.19
C GLN A 531 -17.18 -7.99 -36.43
N GLN A 532 -17.86 -6.91 -36.03
CA GLN A 532 -17.33 -5.86 -35.16
C GLN A 532 -17.47 -6.19 -33.67
N ALA A 533 -17.69 -7.47 -33.32
CA ALA A 533 -17.88 -7.94 -31.95
C ALA A 533 -19.12 -7.36 -31.24
N LEU A 534 -20.09 -6.83 -31.99
CA LEU A 534 -21.35 -6.33 -31.43
C LEU A 534 -22.34 -7.49 -31.24
N ARG A 535 -22.95 -7.57 -30.07
CA ARG A 535 -24.18 -8.33 -29.83
C ARG A 535 -25.33 -7.57 -30.47
N VAL A 536 -26.00 -8.17 -31.44
CA VAL A 536 -27.07 -7.52 -32.22
C VAL A 536 -28.44 -7.97 -31.73
N LEU A 537 -29.34 -7.01 -31.52
CA LEU A 537 -30.77 -7.25 -31.32
C LEU A 537 -31.57 -6.57 -32.42
N SER A 538 -32.70 -7.18 -32.78
CA SER A 538 -33.69 -6.58 -33.68
C SER A 538 -34.88 -6.05 -32.90
N SER A 539 -35.46 -4.96 -33.40
CA SER A 539 -36.63 -4.31 -32.84
C SER A 539 -37.77 -4.28 -33.86
N ALA A 540 -38.98 -4.60 -33.41
CA ALA A 540 -40.19 -4.59 -34.22
C ALA A 540 -41.43 -4.22 -33.41
N TYR A 541 -42.52 -3.89 -34.10
CA TYR A 541 -43.82 -3.68 -33.46
C TYR A 541 -44.96 -4.30 -34.28
N ARG A 542 -46.13 -4.38 -33.64
CA ARG A 542 -47.40 -4.71 -34.27
C ARG A 542 -48.56 -3.97 -33.62
N ASP A 543 -49.40 -3.37 -34.44
CA ASP A 543 -50.67 -2.79 -33.99
C ASP A 543 -51.73 -3.88 -33.76
N LEU A 544 -52.44 -3.79 -32.65
CA LEU A 544 -53.49 -4.70 -32.25
C LEU A 544 -54.84 -3.98 -32.31
N ASP A 545 -55.80 -4.56 -33.02
CA ASP A 545 -57.16 -4.06 -33.07
C ASP A 545 -57.76 -4.13 -31.65
N GLY A 546 -58.20 -2.98 -31.12
CA GLY A 546 -58.54 -2.72 -29.72
C GLY A 546 -59.69 -3.51 -29.08
N THR A 547 -59.93 -4.75 -29.52
CA THR A 547 -60.89 -5.70 -28.96
C THR A 547 -60.23 -7.07 -28.76
N ALA A 548 -59.30 -7.19 -27.81
CA ALA A 548 -58.72 -8.49 -27.44
C ALA A 548 -59.08 -8.85 -26.00
N ASN A 549 -60.30 -9.36 -25.83
CA ASN A 549 -60.66 -10.27 -24.73
C ASN A 549 -60.33 -11.73 -25.11
N ALA A 550 -59.29 -11.93 -25.93
CA ALA A 550 -58.81 -13.23 -26.39
C ALA A 550 -57.37 -13.42 -25.91
N ASP A 551 -57.04 -14.63 -25.49
CA ASP A 551 -55.79 -15.03 -24.83
C ASP A 551 -54.55 -14.32 -25.41
N ILE A 552 -53.96 -13.41 -24.63
CA ILE A 552 -52.70 -12.71 -24.94
C ILE A 552 -51.56 -13.72 -24.77
N THR A 553 -51.39 -14.53 -25.80
CA THR A 553 -50.34 -15.54 -25.91
C THR A 553 -49.27 -15.09 -26.90
N ALA A 554 -48.04 -15.59 -26.72
CA ALA A 554 -46.91 -15.25 -27.59
C ALA A 554 -47.23 -15.49 -29.07
N ASP A 555 -47.81 -16.64 -29.41
CA ASP A 555 -48.14 -17.01 -30.79
C ASP A 555 -49.21 -16.09 -31.43
N ALA A 556 -50.15 -15.57 -30.63
CA ALA A 556 -51.18 -14.68 -31.13
C ALA A 556 -50.63 -13.29 -31.49
N VAL A 557 -49.70 -12.80 -30.67
CA VAL A 557 -49.15 -11.43 -30.72
C VAL A 557 -47.92 -11.33 -31.63
N GLU A 558 -46.98 -12.28 -31.54
CA GLU A 558 -45.66 -12.24 -32.16
C GLU A 558 -45.65 -12.78 -33.61
N ARG A 559 -46.59 -12.30 -34.43
CA ARG A 559 -46.73 -12.63 -35.87
C ARG A 559 -47.08 -11.38 -36.66
N ASP A 560 -46.87 -11.41 -37.98
CA ASP A 560 -47.18 -10.30 -38.88
C ASP A 560 -46.50 -8.97 -38.47
N LEU A 561 -45.27 -9.06 -37.97
CA LEU A 561 -44.56 -7.93 -37.36
C LEU A 561 -44.06 -6.93 -38.40
N VAL A 562 -43.94 -5.66 -37.99
CA VAL A 562 -43.23 -4.60 -38.71
C VAL A 562 -41.79 -4.52 -38.20
N PHE A 563 -40.82 -4.89 -39.03
CA PHE A 563 -39.40 -4.75 -38.70
C PHE A 563 -39.02 -3.26 -38.69
N VAL A 564 -38.36 -2.80 -37.62
CA VAL A 564 -37.91 -1.40 -37.50
C VAL A 564 -36.42 -1.27 -37.69
N GLY A 565 -35.61 -2.01 -36.94
CA GLY A 565 -34.16 -1.84 -37.00
C GLY A 565 -33.35 -2.83 -36.17
N LEU A 566 -32.02 -2.66 -36.22
CA LEU A 566 -31.04 -3.41 -35.44
C LEU A 566 -30.30 -2.48 -34.47
N SER A 567 -29.97 -3.02 -33.30
CA SER A 567 -29.15 -2.38 -32.28
C SER A 567 -27.96 -3.27 -31.94
N GLY A 568 -26.76 -2.81 -32.26
CA GLY A 568 -25.50 -3.45 -31.94
C GLY A 568 -24.90 -2.88 -30.66
N MET A 569 -24.64 -3.75 -29.68
CA MET A 569 -24.11 -3.38 -28.38
C MET A 569 -22.92 -4.24 -27.98
N VAL A 570 -22.02 -3.71 -27.17
CA VAL A 570 -20.83 -4.40 -26.69
C VAL A 570 -20.51 -3.94 -25.28
N ASP A 571 -19.77 -4.75 -24.54
CA ASP A 571 -19.11 -4.33 -23.31
C ASP A 571 -17.77 -3.65 -23.68
N PRO A 572 -17.66 -2.30 -23.62
CA PRO A 572 -16.53 -1.59 -24.19
C PRO A 572 -15.26 -1.77 -23.34
N PRO A 573 -14.07 -1.77 -23.97
CA PRO A 573 -12.80 -1.75 -23.26
C PRO A 573 -12.59 -0.44 -22.50
N ARG A 574 -11.93 -0.49 -21.34
CA ARG A 574 -11.54 0.70 -20.58
C ARG A 574 -10.41 1.47 -21.28
N GLN A 575 -10.51 2.79 -21.37
CA GLN A 575 -9.45 3.62 -21.96
C GLN A 575 -8.14 3.52 -21.16
N GLU A 576 -8.21 3.48 -19.83
CA GLU A 576 -7.03 3.30 -19.00
C GLU A 576 -6.39 1.92 -19.16
N ALA A 577 -7.16 0.87 -19.48
CA ALA A 577 -6.62 -0.47 -19.74
C ALA A 577 -5.74 -0.47 -21.00
N LYS A 578 -6.16 0.22 -22.07
CA LYS A 578 -5.34 0.38 -23.29
C LYS A 578 -4.00 1.07 -23.00
N GLN A 579 -4.01 2.14 -22.21
CA GLN A 579 -2.77 2.84 -21.82
C GLN A 579 -1.89 1.97 -20.92
N ALA A 580 -2.49 1.21 -20.00
CA ALA A 580 -1.79 0.30 -19.12
C ALA A 580 -1.12 -0.86 -19.87
N ILE A 581 -1.81 -1.45 -20.87
CA ILE A 581 -1.25 -2.48 -21.75
C ILE A 581 -0.06 -1.94 -22.55
N ALA A 582 -0.15 -0.72 -23.09
CA ALA A 582 0.97 -0.08 -23.76
C ALA A 582 2.19 0.11 -22.82
N LYS A 583 1.96 0.47 -21.55
CA LYS A 583 3.01 0.53 -20.52
C LYS A 583 3.60 -0.85 -20.22
N CYS A 584 2.79 -1.90 -20.17
CA CYS A 584 3.26 -3.29 -20.03
C CYS A 584 4.20 -3.67 -21.16
N HIS A 585 3.82 -3.43 -22.42
CA HIS A 585 4.67 -3.73 -23.57
C HIS A 585 5.98 -2.93 -23.56
N ALA A 586 5.94 -1.64 -23.22
CA ALA A 586 7.14 -0.82 -23.06
C ALA A 586 8.07 -1.35 -21.95
N ALA A 587 7.50 -1.95 -20.91
CA ALA A 587 8.20 -2.60 -19.80
C ALA A 587 8.61 -4.06 -20.06
N GLY A 588 8.40 -4.57 -21.29
CA GLY A 588 8.69 -5.94 -21.70
C GLY A 588 7.78 -7.03 -21.10
N ILE A 589 6.59 -6.64 -20.64
CA ILE A 589 5.59 -7.56 -20.06
C ILE A 589 4.62 -7.98 -21.16
N ARG A 590 4.44 -9.29 -21.36
CA ARG A 590 3.44 -9.85 -22.27
C ARG A 590 2.08 -9.91 -21.58
N VAL A 591 1.07 -9.31 -22.19
CA VAL A 591 -0.33 -9.45 -21.74
C VAL A 591 -0.99 -10.55 -22.56
N VAL A 592 -1.75 -11.42 -21.90
CA VAL A 592 -2.48 -12.55 -22.49
C VAL A 592 -3.92 -12.49 -22.05
N MET A 593 -4.86 -12.51 -22.99
CA MET A 593 -6.29 -12.54 -22.71
C MET A 593 -6.77 -13.99 -22.59
N ILE A 594 -7.51 -14.29 -21.52
CA ILE A 594 -8.14 -15.59 -21.28
C ILE A 594 -9.63 -15.33 -21.05
N THR A 595 -10.52 -15.88 -21.88
CA THR A 595 -11.95 -15.52 -21.82
C THR A 595 -12.88 -16.66 -22.22
N GLY A 596 -14.12 -16.62 -21.72
CA GLY A 596 -15.22 -17.48 -22.16
C GLY A 596 -15.86 -17.08 -23.49
N ASP A 597 -15.53 -15.89 -24.02
CA ASP A 597 -16.10 -15.37 -25.26
C ASP A 597 -15.76 -16.21 -26.49
N HIS A 598 -16.51 -15.98 -27.58
CA HIS A 598 -16.20 -16.56 -28.88
C HIS A 598 -14.84 -16.05 -29.41
N PRO A 599 -14.01 -16.89 -30.07
CA PRO A 599 -12.67 -16.51 -30.55
C PRO A 599 -12.62 -15.23 -31.40
N HIS A 600 -13.59 -15.02 -32.29
CA HIS A 600 -13.65 -13.81 -33.13
C HIS A 600 -13.81 -12.52 -32.32
N THR A 601 -14.76 -12.49 -31.38
CA THR A 601 -15.03 -11.36 -30.48
C THR A 601 -13.80 -11.07 -29.61
N ALA A 602 -13.23 -12.11 -28.99
CA ALA A 602 -12.06 -11.98 -28.14
C ALA A 602 -10.84 -11.43 -28.91
N THR A 603 -10.63 -11.89 -30.14
CA THR A 603 -9.53 -11.42 -31.00
C THR A 603 -9.70 -9.96 -31.41
N ALA A 604 -10.93 -9.53 -31.72
CA ALA A 604 -11.23 -8.14 -32.06
C ALA A 604 -10.91 -7.20 -30.88
N ILE A 605 -11.39 -7.53 -29.68
CA ILE A 605 -11.13 -6.76 -28.46
C ILE A 605 -9.63 -6.76 -28.13
N ALA A 606 -8.96 -7.91 -28.26
CA ALA A 606 -7.52 -8.01 -28.02
C ALA A 606 -6.69 -7.13 -28.96
N ARG A 607 -7.09 -6.99 -30.23
CA ARG A 607 -6.44 -6.07 -31.18
C ARG A 607 -6.72 -4.61 -30.84
N GLU A 608 -7.93 -4.27 -30.45
CA GLU A 608 -8.31 -2.89 -30.08
C GLU A 608 -7.53 -2.38 -28.86
N LEU A 609 -7.34 -3.25 -27.87
CA LEU A 609 -6.56 -3.02 -26.65
C LEU A 609 -5.04 -3.08 -26.85
N GLY A 610 -4.58 -3.61 -27.99
CA GLY A 610 -3.15 -3.80 -28.29
C GLY A 610 -2.52 -5.04 -27.66
N ILE A 611 -3.32 -6.01 -27.20
CA ILE A 611 -2.87 -7.29 -26.63
C ILE A 611 -2.32 -8.22 -27.73
N ALA A 612 -3.00 -8.25 -28.89
CA ALA A 612 -2.62 -9.06 -30.04
C ALA A 612 -2.10 -8.17 -31.18
N ALA A 613 -0.95 -8.52 -31.76
CA ALA A 613 -0.37 -7.83 -32.92
C ALA A 613 0.30 -8.80 -33.90
N GLY A 614 0.33 -8.44 -35.20
CA GLY A 614 1.03 -9.20 -36.24
C GLY A 614 0.53 -10.65 -36.36
N ASP A 615 1.45 -11.60 -36.18
CA ASP A 615 1.23 -13.06 -36.29
C ASP A 615 0.70 -13.72 -35.00
N ASP A 616 0.32 -12.93 -34.00
CA ASP A 616 -0.28 -13.45 -32.75
C ASP A 616 -1.54 -14.26 -33.04
N THR A 617 -1.62 -15.45 -32.45
CA THR A 617 -2.71 -16.40 -32.66
C THR A 617 -3.72 -16.40 -31.51
N ALA A 618 -4.96 -16.73 -31.84
CA ALA A 618 -6.02 -17.04 -30.88
C ALA A 618 -6.33 -18.54 -30.96
N ILE A 619 -6.56 -19.20 -29.82
CA ILE A 619 -6.88 -20.62 -29.75
C ILE A 619 -8.17 -20.83 -28.95
N ALA A 620 -9.00 -21.79 -29.37
CA ALA A 620 -10.20 -22.18 -28.64
C ALA A 620 -9.90 -23.31 -27.61
N GLY A 621 -10.69 -23.42 -26.54
CA GLY A 621 -10.54 -24.49 -25.54
C GLY A 621 -10.53 -25.90 -26.14
N ILE A 622 -11.35 -26.17 -27.15
CA ILE A 622 -11.40 -27.47 -27.85
C ILE A 622 -10.09 -27.79 -28.58
N GLU A 623 -9.42 -26.77 -29.13
CA GLU A 623 -8.12 -26.93 -29.78
C GLU A 623 -7.01 -27.10 -28.74
N LEU A 624 -7.15 -26.47 -27.57
CA LEU A 624 -6.22 -26.62 -26.44
C LEU A 624 -6.23 -28.07 -25.90
N ASP A 625 -7.40 -28.72 -25.86
CA ASP A 625 -7.53 -30.13 -25.43
C ASP A 625 -6.79 -31.11 -26.34
N GLN A 626 -6.57 -30.74 -27.61
CA GLN A 626 -5.86 -31.57 -28.58
C GLN A 626 -4.34 -31.44 -28.50
N LEU A 627 -3.83 -30.39 -27.85
CA LEU A 627 -2.40 -30.20 -27.65
C LEU A 627 -1.92 -30.99 -26.45
N SER A 628 -0.74 -31.59 -26.53
CA SER A 628 0.00 -32.10 -25.36
C SER A 628 0.60 -30.94 -24.55
N ASP A 629 1.00 -31.20 -23.29
CA ASP A 629 1.60 -30.17 -22.43
C ASP A 629 2.93 -29.62 -23.01
N ASP A 630 3.71 -30.45 -23.70
CA ASP A 630 4.96 -30.04 -24.35
C ASP A 630 4.71 -29.22 -25.62
N GLU A 631 3.72 -29.58 -26.43
CA GLU A 631 3.32 -28.78 -27.60
C GLU A 631 2.73 -27.43 -27.17
N LEU A 632 1.89 -27.44 -26.13
CA LEU A 632 1.36 -26.23 -25.54
C LEU A 632 2.52 -25.33 -25.08
N ARG A 633 3.48 -25.88 -24.32
CA ARG A 633 4.69 -25.15 -23.88
C ARG A 633 5.44 -24.47 -25.02
N GLN A 634 5.56 -25.10 -26.18
CA GLN A 634 6.25 -24.49 -27.33
C GLN A 634 5.43 -23.37 -27.99
N ARG A 635 4.09 -23.47 -27.98
CA ARG A 635 3.19 -22.53 -28.66
C ARG A 635 2.76 -21.34 -27.80
N VAL A 636 2.74 -21.45 -26.46
CA VAL A 636 2.26 -20.38 -25.56
C VAL A 636 2.81 -18.98 -25.89
N PRO A 637 4.11 -18.80 -26.25
CA PRO A 637 4.66 -17.48 -26.60
C PRO A 637 3.96 -16.77 -27.76
N GLN A 638 3.38 -17.53 -28.70
CA GLN A 638 2.74 -17.03 -29.92
C GLN A 638 1.22 -16.85 -29.77
N ILE A 639 0.65 -17.23 -28.62
CA ILE A 639 -0.79 -17.18 -28.37
C ILE A 639 -1.10 -15.98 -27.49
N ALA A 640 -1.88 -15.04 -28.01
CA ALA A 640 -2.29 -13.84 -27.28
C ALA A 640 -3.69 -13.97 -26.66
N VAL A 641 -4.54 -14.84 -27.22
CA VAL A 641 -5.95 -14.99 -26.82
C VAL A 641 -6.32 -16.47 -26.68
N TYR A 642 -6.88 -16.82 -25.52
CA TYR A 642 -7.48 -18.11 -25.24
C TYR A 642 -8.98 -17.92 -25.04
N ALA A 643 -9.79 -18.53 -25.90
CA ALA A 643 -11.23 -18.32 -25.96
C ALA A 643 -12.01 -19.61 -25.64
N ARG A 644 -13.20 -19.49 -25.04
CA ARG A 644 -14.04 -20.62 -24.59
C ARG A 644 -13.27 -21.65 -23.75
N VAL A 645 -12.53 -21.17 -22.75
CA VAL A 645 -11.68 -22.01 -21.89
C VAL A 645 -12.32 -22.33 -20.55
N THR A 646 -12.03 -23.52 -20.03
CA THR A 646 -12.49 -24.01 -18.71
C THR A 646 -11.51 -23.64 -17.59
N ALA A 647 -11.91 -23.83 -16.32
CA ALA A 647 -11.02 -23.64 -15.16
C ALA A 647 -9.72 -24.47 -15.25
N GLU A 648 -9.82 -25.71 -15.75
CA GLU A 648 -8.69 -26.62 -15.97
C GLU A 648 -7.75 -26.09 -17.05
N HIS A 649 -8.31 -25.58 -18.15
CA HIS A 649 -7.54 -24.91 -19.21
C HIS A 649 -6.77 -23.71 -18.67
N LYS A 650 -7.41 -22.86 -17.86
CA LYS A 650 -6.76 -21.68 -17.26
C LYS A 650 -5.51 -22.12 -16.47
N LEU A 651 -5.62 -23.10 -15.58
CA LEU A 651 -4.49 -23.61 -14.81
C LEU A 651 -3.39 -24.23 -15.70
N ARG A 652 -3.78 -24.95 -16.76
CA ARG A 652 -2.87 -25.58 -17.71
C ARG A 652 -2.05 -24.55 -18.49
N ILE A 653 -2.68 -23.45 -18.92
CA ILE A 653 -2.02 -22.30 -19.57
C ILE A 653 -0.97 -21.68 -18.65
N ILE A 654 -1.32 -21.46 -17.38
CA ILE A 654 -0.39 -20.90 -16.38
C ILE A 654 0.84 -21.81 -16.20
N ARG A 655 0.63 -23.13 -16.11
CA ARG A 655 1.74 -24.10 -16.00
C ARG A 655 2.65 -24.08 -17.24
N ALA A 656 2.08 -23.96 -18.43
CA ALA A 656 2.85 -23.93 -19.67
C ALA A 656 3.72 -22.65 -19.78
N TRP A 657 3.21 -21.49 -19.33
CA TRP A 657 4.03 -20.28 -19.21
C TRP A 657 5.15 -20.44 -18.17
N LYS A 658 4.85 -20.97 -16.98
CA LYS A 658 5.85 -21.20 -15.93
C LYS A 658 6.94 -22.19 -16.36
N ALA A 659 6.59 -23.19 -17.16
CA ALA A 659 7.55 -24.12 -17.76
C ALA A 659 8.53 -23.43 -18.76
N ASN A 660 8.19 -22.24 -19.26
CA ASN A 660 9.07 -21.37 -20.05
C ASN A 660 9.82 -20.32 -19.19
N ASP A 661 9.96 -20.56 -17.89
CA ASP A 661 10.64 -19.66 -16.94
C ASP A 661 10.01 -18.26 -16.84
N ALA A 662 8.73 -18.15 -17.23
CA ALA A 662 7.95 -16.93 -17.04
C ALA A 662 7.52 -16.78 -15.57
N VAL A 663 7.47 -15.53 -15.09
CA VAL A 663 6.84 -15.14 -13.83
C VAL A 663 5.44 -14.64 -14.18
N VAL A 664 4.44 -15.46 -13.86
CA VAL A 664 3.07 -15.30 -14.36
C VAL A 664 2.20 -14.68 -13.28
N ALA A 665 1.58 -13.55 -13.61
CA ALA A 665 0.46 -13.01 -12.86
C ALA A 665 -0.85 -13.43 -13.52
N MET A 666 -1.81 -13.92 -12.75
CA MET A 666 -3.14 -14.30 -13.22
C MET A 666 -4.21 -13.45 -12.52
N THR A 667 -5.07 -12.79 -13.29
CA THR A 667 -6.23 -12.07 -12.78
C THR A 667 -7.50 -12.89 -12.99
N GLY A 668 -8.47 -12.75 -12.07
CA GLY A 668 -9.80 -13.30 -12.25
C GLY A 668 -10.78 -12.82 -11.19
N ASP A 669 -12.05 -12.97 -11.49
CA ASP A 669 -13.17 -12.55 -10.65
C ASP A 669 -14.03 -13.76 -10.24
N GLY A 670 -14.28 -14.69 -11.16
CA GLY A 670 -15.10 -15.88 -10.97
C GLY A 670 -14.38 -17.07 -10.31
N VAL A 671 -15.12 -17.96 -9.66
CA VAL A 671 -14.56 -19.12 -8.94
C VAL A 671 -13.78 -20.07 -9.83
N ASN A 672 -14.12 -20.11 -11.10
CA ASN A 672 -13.39 -20.83 -12.15
C ASN A 672 -11.93 -20.35 -12.29
N ASP A 673 -11.60 -19.14 -11.83
CA ASP A 673 -10.25 -18.60 -11.81
C ASP A 673 -9.45 -18.99 -10.57
N ALA A 674 -10.10 -19.40 -9.47
CA ALA A 674 -9.42 -19.67 -8.22
C ALA A 674 -8.26 -20.68 -8.33
N PRO A 675 -8.37 -21.79 -9.10
CA PRO A 675 -7.25 -22.69 -9.32
C PRO A 675 -6.09 -22.04 -10.07
N ALA A 676 -6.37 -21.25 -11.11
CA ALA A 676 -5.37 -20.59 -11.94
C ALA A 676 -4.69 -19.42 -11.20
N ILE A 677 -5.47 -18.61 -10.47
CA ILE A 677 -5.00 -17.57 -9.54
C ILE A 677 -4.04 -18.19 -8.52
N LYS A 678 -4.40 -19.34 -7.94
CA LYS A 678 -3.54 -20.01 -6.96
C LYS A 678 -2.28 -20.63 -7.57
N GLY A 679 -2.36 -21.13 -8.80
CA GLY A 679 -1.24 -21.76 -9.52
C GLY A 679 -0.24 -20.77 -10.12
N ALA A 680 -0.64 -19.50 -10.29
CA ALA A 680 0.21 -18.41 -10.76
C ALA A 680 1.30 -18.07 -9.74
N ASP A 681 2.33 -17.34 -10.18
CA ASP A 681 3.35 -16.81 -9.26
C ASP A 681 2.81 -15.60 -8.49
N ILE A 682 1.84 -14.89 -9.09
CA ILE A 682 1.00 -13.89 -8.43
C ILE A 682 -0.46 -14.14 -8.82
N GLY A 683 -1.29 -14.50 -7.84
CA GLY A 683 -2.74 -14.50 -8.00
C GLY A 683 -3.35 -13.13 -7.72
N ILE A 684 -4.21 -12.63 -8.61
CA ILE A 684 -4.87 -11.33 -8.50
C ILE A 684 -6.39 -11.52 -8.56
N ALA A 685 -7.10 -11.06 -7.53
CA ALA A 685 -8.56 -11.06 -7.52
C ALA A 685 -9.13 -9.65 -7.71
N MET A 686 -10.27 -9.56 -8.39
CA MET A 686 -11.08 -8.34 -8.42
C MET A 686 -11.75 -8.11 -7.07
N GLY A 687 -11.85 -6.84 -6.65
CA GLY A 687 -12.35 -6.43 -5.34
C GLY A 687 -13.87 -6.25 -5.33
N ILE A 688 -14.44 -5.75 -6.43
CA ILE A 688 -15.87 -5.50 -6.57
C ILE A 688 -16.55 -6.72 -7.19
N ALA A 689 -16.16 -7.10 -8.41
CA ALA A 689 -16.71 -8.23 -9.15
C ALA A 689 -16.22 -9.59 -8.63
N GLY A 690 -15.06 -9.62 -7.97
CA GLY A 690 -14.46 -10.88 -7.53
C GLY A 690 -15.21 -11.56 -6.39
N THR A 691 -15.44 -12.86 -6.54
CA THR A 691 -16.01 -13.72 -5.51
C THR A 691 -15.11 -13.82 -4.27
N GLU A 692 -15.68 -14.16 -3.12
CA GLU A 692 -14.88 -14.38 -1.90
C GLU A 692 -13.88 -15.54 -2.07
N VAL A 693 -14.19 -16.53 -2.91
CA VAL A 693 -13.29 -17.65 -3.21
C VAL A 693 -12.05 -17.17 -3.99
N THR A 694 -12.21 -16.32 -5.01
CA THR A 694 -11.06 -15.77 -5.75
C THR A 694 -10.23 -14.83 -4.89
N LYS A 695 -10.87 -13.96 -4.10
CA LYS A 695 -10.19 -13.11 -3.10
C LYS A 695 -9.40 -13.92 -2.08
N GLN A 696 -9.91 -15.08 -1.67
CA GLN A 696 -9.22 -15.99 -0.76
C GLN A 696 -8.09 -16.79 -1.41
N ALA A 697 -8.17 -17.06 -2.71
CA ALA A 697 -7.11 -17.73 -3.46
C ALA A 697 -5.94 -16.78 -3.82
N ALA A 698 -6.23 -15.50 -4.06
CA ALA A 698 -5.29 -14.50 -4.57
C ALA A 698 -4.24 -14.02 -3.55
N ASP A 699 -3.09 -13.58 -4.05
CA ASP A 699 -2.06 -12.91 -3.25
C ASP A 699 -2.27 -11.40 -3.16
N MET A 700 -3.01 -10.83 -4.12
CA MET A 700 -3.37 -9.42 -4.23
C MET A 700 -4.85 -9.25 -4.61
N ILE A 701 -5.51 -8.23 -4.06
CA ILE A 701 -6.88 -7.83 -4.42
C ILE A 701 -6.83 -6.41 -5.01
N ILE A 702 -7.45 -6.21 -6.18
CA ILE A 702 -7.59 -4.90 -6.82
C ILE A 702 -8.93 -4.29 -6.42
N THR A 703 -8.94 -3.21 -5.64
CA THR A 703 -10.17 -2.70 -5.01
C THR A 703 -11.10 -1.90 -5.92
N ASP A 704 -10.63 -1.53 -7.12
CA ASP A 704 -11.34 -0.75 -8.13
C ASP A 704 -11.58 -1.52 -9.44
N ASP A 705 -11.25 -2.83 -9.46
CA ASP A 705 -11.33 -3.74 -10.61
C ASP A 705 -10.61 -3.25 -11.89
N ASN A 706 -9.63 -2.36 -11.72
CA ASN A 706 -8.97 -1.72 -12.84
C ASN A 706 -7.64 -2.38 -13.19
N PHE A 707 -7.47 -2.78 -14.47
CA PHE A 707 -6.20 -3.28 -14.97
C PHE A 707 -5.03 -2.29 -14.76
N ALA A 708 -5.28 -0.98 -14.80
CA ALA A 708 -4.25 0.03 -14.55
C ALA A 708 -3.65 -0.05 -13.14
N SER A 709 -4.45 -0.46 -12.15
CA SER A 709 -4.01 -0.63 -10.75
C SER A 709 -3.04 -1.81 -10.61
N ILE A 710 -3.19 -2.86 -11.43
CA ILE A 710 -2.23 -3.97 -11.52
C ILE A 710 -0.87 -3.47 -12.04
N VAL A 711 -0.88 -2.67 -13.11
CA VAL A 711 0.35 -2.12 -13.68
C VAL A 711 1.05 -1.17 -12.71
N ALA A 712 0.28 -0.36 -11.98
CA ALA A 712 0.80 0.49 -10.92
C ALA A 712 1.42 -0.32 -9.77
N ALA A 713 0.85 -1.48 -9.44
CA ALA A 713 1.42 -2.38 -8.44
C ALA A 713 2.71 -3.06 -8.94
N VAL A 714 2.81 -3.41 -10.23
CA VAL A 714 4.06 -3.89 -10.85
C VAL A 714 5.17 -2.82 -10.76
N GLU A 715 4.84 -1.56 -11.04
CA GLU A 715 5.77 -0.43 -10.90
C GLU A 715 6.30 -0.32 -9.45
N GLU A 716 5.41 -0.37 -8.45
CA GLU A 716 5.78 -0.34 -7.03
C GLU A 716 6.64 -1.57 -6.65
N GLY A 717 6.28 -2.77 -7.10
CA GLY A 717 7.02 -4.01 -6.84
C GLY A 717 8.46 -3.95 -7.39
N ARG A 718 8.63 -3.45 -8.63
CA ARG A 718 9.96 -3.22 -9.23
C ARG A 718 10.76 -2.20 -8.42
N GLY A 719 10.12 -1.10 -8.01
CA GLY A 719 10.76 -0.05 -7.21
C GLY A 719 11.21 -0.52 -5.82
N ILE A 720 10.39 -1.33 -5.14
CA ILE A 720 10.73 -1.90 -3.83
C ILE A 720 11.93 -2.84 -3.94
N TYR A 721 11.98 -3.68 -4.98
CA TYR A 721 13.15 -4.53 -5.22
C TYR A 721 14.42 -3.70 -5.45
N ASP A 722 14.35 -2.65 -6.29
CA ASP A 722 15.49 -1.76 -6.53
C ASP A 722 15.99 -1.14 -5.22
N ASN A 723 15.08 -0.73 -4.33
CA ASN A 723 15.44 -0.19 -3.02
C ASN A 723 16.08 -1.24 -2.11
N ILE A 724 15.54 -2.46 -2.05
CA ILE A 724 16.14 -3.57 -1.30
C ILE A 724 17.57 -3.83 -1.82
N ARG A 725 17.77 -3.85 -3.14
CA ARG A 725 19.07 -4.06 -3.76
C ARG A 725 20.06 -2.93 -3.45
N LYS A 726 19.63 -1.66 -3.49
CA LYS A 726 20.45 -0.50 -3.10
C LYS A 726 20.85 -0.58 -1.63
N THR A 727 19.92 -0.91 -0.75
CA THR A 727 20.21 -1.03 0.68
C THR A 727 21.16 -2.19 0.99
N LEU A 728 20.97 -3.32 0.33
CA LEU A 728 21.91 -4.44 0.39
C LEU A 728 23.32 -4.02 -0.05
N GLN A 729 23.43 -3.31 -1.18
CA GLN A 729 24.72 -2.82 -1.66
C GLN A 729 25.37 -1.86 -0.67
N TYR A 730 24.56 -0.99 -0.05
CA TYR A 730 25.01 -0.05 0.97
C TYR A 730 25.62 -0.78 2.18
N LEU A 731 24.84 -1.65 2.83
CA LEU A 731 25.28 -2.40 4.01
C LEU A 731 26.50 -3.26 3.70
N LEU A 732 26.41 -4.09 2.65
CA LEU A 732 27.46 -5.06 2.35
C LEU A 732 28.79 -4.43 1.93
N ALA A 733 28.76 -3.27 1.26
CA ALA A 733 29.99 -2.56 0.96
C ALA A 733 30.64 -1.95 2.21
N GLY A 734 29.85 -1.59 3.24
CA GLY A 734 30.33 -1.16 4.56
C GLY A 734 31.02 -2.31 5.28
N ASN A 735 30.29 -3.41 5.53
CA ASN A 735 30.82 -4.63 6.13
C ASN A 735 32.07 -5.17 5.39
N SER A 736 32.09 -5.07 4.05
CA SER A 736 33.28 -5.45 3.26
C SER A 736 34.48 -4.56 3.57
N GLY A 737 34.28 -3.26 3.77
CA GLY A 737 35.33 -2.32 4.16
C GLY A 737 35.87 -2.57 5.56
N GLU A 738 34.97 -2.82 6.53
CA GLU A 738 35.34 -3.20 7.89
C GLU A 738 36.15 -4.51 7.93
N LEU A 739 35.65 -5.53 7.23
CA LEU A 739 36.28 -6.85 7.12
C LEU A 739 37.67 -6.73 6.49
N LEU A 740 37.80 -5.97 5.40
CA LEU A 740 39.09 -5.73 4.73
C LEU A 740 40.07 -4.97 5.63
N LEU A 741 39.63 -3.90 6.31
CA LEU A 741 40.47 -3.12 7.23
C LEU A 741 41.02 -4.01 8.35
N MET A 742 40.14 -4.76 9.01
CA MET A 742 40.51 -5.69 10.08
C MET A 742 41.48 -6.76 9.57
N THR A 743 41.15 -7.39 8.44
CA THR A 743 41.97 -8.46 7.85
C THR A 743 43.37 -7.96 7.50
N VAL A 744 43.50 -6.78 6.90
CA VAL A 744 44.80 -6.19 6.54
C VAL A 744 45.63 -5.87 7.78
N CYS A 745 45.05 -5.25 8.82
CA CYS A 745 45.78 -4.96 10.05
C CYS A 745 46.31 -6.24 10.71
N VAL A 746 45.44 -7.26 10.87
CA VAL A 746 45.85 -8.55 11.43
C VAL A 746 46.88 -9.23 10.54
N ALA A 747 46.70 -9.24 9.22
CA ALA A 747 47.63 -9.85 8.27
C ALA A 747 48.97 -9.13 8.20
N VAL A 748 49.08 -7.84 8.55
CA VAL A 748 50.36 -7.11 8.66
C VAL A 748 50.97 -7.23 10.06
N GLY A 749 50.17 -7.57 11.07
CA GLY A 749 50.61 -7.68 12.47
C GLY A 749 50.47 -6.36 13.24
N LEU A 750 49.58 -5.48 12.79
CA LEU A 750 49.20 -4.27 13.50
C LEU A 750 48.13 -4.58 14.55
N PRO A 751 48.00 -3.76 15.61
CA PRO A 751 46.90 -3.89 16.57
C PRO A 751 45.54 -3.80 15.87
N THR A 752 44.52 -4.38 16.50
CA THR A 752 43.15 -4.36 15.94
C THR A 752 42.65 -2.92 15.80
N PRO A 753 42.23 -2.49 14.59
CA PRO A 753 41.84 -1.10 14.32
C PRO A 753 40.45 -0.76 14.87
N LEU A 754 39.59 -1.77 15.06
CA LEU A 754 38.23 -1.64 15.55
C LEU A 754 37.98 -2.65 16.68
N LEU A 755 37.18 -2.25 17.66
CA LEU A 755 36.72 -3.10 18.75
C LEU A 755 35.32 -3.64 18.45
N PRO A 756 34.87 -4.75 19.08
CA PRO A 756 33.52 -5.29 18.89
C PRO A 756 32.42 -4.25 19.09
N ILE A 757 32.59 -3.36 20.08
CA ILE A 757 31.63 -2.29 20.37
C ILE A 757 31.57 -1.21 19.27
N HIS A 758 32.68 -0.95 18.57
CA HIS A 758 32.71 -0.03 17.42
C HIS A 758 31.89 -0.61 16.26
N LEU A 759 32.08 -1.90 15.97
CA LEU A 759 31.35 -2.61 14.91
C LEU A 759 29.85 -2.66 15.19
N LEU A 760 29.46 -2.89 16.45
CA LEU A 760 28.05 -2.84 16.85
C LEU A 760 27.45 -1.44 16.64
N TRP A 761 28.17 -0.39 17.05
CA TRP A 761 27.73 0.99 16.85
C TRP A 761 27.55 1.30 15.37
N ILE A 762 28.47 0.83 14.53
CA ILE A 762 28.37 1.01 13.09
C ILE A 762 27.13 0.31 12.55
N ASN A 763 27.03 -1.00 12.75
CA ASN A 763 25.95 -1.83 12.20
C ASN A 763 24.55 -1.39 12.68
N LEU A 764 24.40 -1.02 13.95
CA LEU A 764 23.09 -0.71 14.53
C LEU A 764 22.68 0.76 14.35
N VAL A 765 23.60 1.70 14.59
CA VAL A 765 23.27 3.13 14.67
C VAL A 765 23.57 3.84 13.37
N THR A 766 24.79 3.70 12.84
CA THR A 766 25.22 4.51 11.69
C THR A 766 24.82 3.89 10.36
N ASP A 767 24.71 2.57 10.26
CA ASP A 767 24.32 1.87 9.04
C ASP A 767 22.84 1.46 9.02
N GLY A 768 22.33 0.93 10.12
CA GLY A 768 20.94 0.47 10.20
C GLY A 768 19.90 1.56 9.89
N LEU A 769 20.09 2.78 10.40
CA LEU A 769 19.13 3.87 10.20
C LEU A 769 19.14 4.43 8.76
N PRO A 770 20.29 4.76 8.12
CA PRO A 770 20.31 5.13 6.71
C PRO A 770 19.83 4.02 5.79
N ALA A 771 20.15 2.76 6.08
CA ALA A 771 19.66 1.60 5.33
C ALA A 771 18.12 1.54 5.30
N LEU A 772 17.47 1.81 6.43
CA LEU A 772 16.01 1.91 6.49
C LEU A 772 15.47 3.02 5.58
N CYS A 773 16.13 4.17 5.55
CA CYS A 773 15.74 5.30 4.71
C CYS A 773 15.94 5.00 3.21
N LEU A 774 17.01 4.29 2.86
CA LEU A 774 17.28 3.81 1.50
C LEU A 774 16.25 2.77 1.03
N ALA A 775 15.78 1.91 1.93
CA ALA A 775 14.69 0.97 1.65
C ALA A 775 13.40 1.69 1.24
N THR A 776 13.22 2.93 1.69
CA THR A 776 12.06 3.79 1.43
C THR A 776 12.32 4.90 0.41
N ASP A 777 13.43 4.84 -0.33
CA ASP A 777 13.78 5.86 -1.32
C ASP A 777 12.70 5.95 -2.43
N PRO A 778 12.48 7.13 -3.03
CA PRO A 778 11.51 7.26 -4.13
C PRO A 778 11.83 6.32 -5.29
N ILE A 779 10.77 5.80 -5.93
CA ILE A 779 10.89 4.92 -7.10
C ILE A 779 11.44 5.72 -8.29
N ASP A 780 12.36 5.09 -9.04
CA ASP A 780 12.89 5.70 -10.27
C ASP A 780 11.78 5.78 -11.34
N PRO A 781 11.49 6.97 -11.90
CA PRO A 781 10.48 7.13 -12.96
C PRO A 781 10.72 6.26 -14.20
N GLU A 782 11.96 5.82 -14.43
CA GLU A 782 12.34 4.97 -15.57
C GLU A 782 12.19 3.46 -15.27
N VAL A 783 11.62 3.07 -14.12
CA VAL A 783 11.48 1.64 -13.74
C VAL A 783 10.64 0.82 -14.72
N MET A 784 9.66 1.45 -15.38
CA MET A 784 8.81 0.82 -16.40
C MET A 784 9.41 0.87 -17.81
N GLN A 785 10.63 1.39 -17.99
CA GLN A 785 11.34 1.37 -19.28
C GLN A 785 12.35 0.22 -19.39
N ARG A 786 12.50 -0.56 -18.32
CA ARG A 786 13.42 -1.70 -18.23
C ARG A 786 12.69 -3.01 -18.47
N GLN A 787 13.38 -3.98 -19.08
CA GLN A 787 12.87 -5.34 -19.26
C GLN A 787 12.64 -6.03 -17.90
N PRO A 788 11.71 -6.99 -17.80
CA PRO A 788 11.53 -7.78 -16.60
C PRO A 788 12.79 -8.57 -16.25
N ARG A 789 13.03 -8.77 -14.96
CA ARG A 789 14.19 -9.50 -14.47
C ARG A 789 13.99 -11.00 -14.66
N PRO A 790 14.96 -11.76 -15.19
CA PRO A 790 14.88 -13.21 -15.27
C PRO A 790 14.71 -13.84 -13.88
N ARG A 791 13.96 -14.95 -13.80
CA ARG A 791 13.73 -15.67 -12.53
C ARG A 791 15.04 -16.14 -11.91
N SER A 792 15.99 -16.57 -12.75
CA SER A 792 17.33 -17.03 -12.36
C SER A 792 18.31 -15.92 -11.97
N GLU A 793 17.97 -14.64 -12.16
CA GLU A 793 18.88 -13.54 -11.86
C GLU A 793 19.14 -13.42 -10.36
N ARG A 794 20.41 -13.60 -9.96
CA ARG A 794 20.86 -13.47 -8.56
C ARG A 794 20.85 -12.00 -8.15
N ILE A 795 20.53 -11.74 -6.88
CA ILE A 795 20.61 -10.38 -6.32
C ILE A 795 22.06 -9.85 -6.35
N THR A 796 23.03 -10.76 -6.22
CA THR A 796 24.48 -10.52 -6.32
C THR A 796 25.01 -10.75 -7.73
N THR A 797 24.62 -9.89 -8.66
CA THR A 797 25.21 -9.89 -10.00
C THR A 797 26.73 -9.66 -9.93
N PRO A 798 27.54 -10.12 -10.92
CA PRO A 798 28.98 -9.87 -10.92
C PRO A 798 29.33 -8.38 -10.81
N ASN A 799 28.53 -7.51 -11.42
CA ASN A 799 28.69 -6.06 -11.29
C ASN A 799 28.36 -5.56 -9.87
N PHE A 800 27.35 -6.13 -9.21
CA PHE A 800 27.06 -5.86 -7.80
C PHE A 800 28.27 -6.19 -6.91
N LEU A 801 28.82 -7.40 -7.05
CA LEU A 801 29.98 -7.84 -6.26
C LEU A 801 31.23 -7.01 -6.54
N ARG A 802 31.49 -6.65 -7.81
CA ARG A 802 32.61 -5.78 -8.17
C ARG A 802 32.48 -4.39 -7.56
N THR A 803 31.30 -3.79 -7.64
CA THR A 803 31.05 -2.47 -7.03
C THR A 803 31.14 -2.54 -5.51
N MET A 804 30.59 -3.58 -4.88
CA MET A 804 30.68 -3.82 -3.44
C MET A 804 32.15 -3.92 -3.00
N GLY A 805 32.93 -4.79 -3.64
CA GLY A 805 34.34 -5.00 -3.30
C GLY A 805 35.20 -3.76 -3.53
N PHE A 806 35.00 -3.04 -4.64
CA PHE A 806 35.71 -1.79 -4.92
C PHE A 806 35.40 -0.70 -3.89
N THR A 807 34.11 -0.57 -3.52
CA THR A 807 33.67 0.40 -2.53
C THR A 807 34.23 0.05 -1.14
N GLY A 808 34.16 -1.21 -0.74
CA GLY A 808 34.74 -1.69 0.52
C GLY A 808 36.26 -1.47 0.58
N LEU A 809 36.99 -1.80 -0.49
CA LEU A 809 38.43 -1.56 -0.59
C LEU A 809 38.78 -0.07 -0.41
N LEU A 810 38.01 0.82 -1.03
CA LEU A 810 38.24 2.25 -0.96
C LEU A 810 37.99 2.80 0.45
N THR A 811 36.88 2.41 1.08
CA THR A 811 36.58 2.76 2.48
C THR A 811 37.65 2.23 3.43
N ALA A 812 38.05 0.96 3.28
CA ALA A 812 39.11 0.35 4.08
C ALA A 812 40.44 1.08 3.91
N SER A 813 40.80 1.48 2.68
CA SER A 813 42.06 2.18 2.39
C SER A 813 42.14 3.54 3.07
N VAL A 814 41.05 4.30 3.09
CA VAL A 814 40.99 5.60 3.78
C VAL A 814 41.13 5.42 5.28
N ALA A 815 40.36 4.52 5.89
CA ALA A 815 40.43 4.25 7.32
C ALA A 815 41.81 3.69 7.73
N PHE A 816 42.39 2.80 6.91
CA PHE A 816 43.72 2.23 7.13
C PHE A 816 44.82 3.29 7.08
N ALA A 817 44.74 4.23 6.11
CA ALA A 817 45.70 5.32 6.00
C ALA A 817 45.67 6.22 7.24
N VAL A 818 44.48 6.59 7.72
CA VAL A 818 44.30 7.35 8.96
C VAL A 818 44.87 6.57 10.16
N TYR A 819 44.55 5.28 10.25
CA TYR A 819 45.00 4.42 11.33
C TYR A 819 46.53 4.29 11.41
N VAL A 820 47.19 3.97 10.30
CA VAL A 820 48.65 3.79 10.24
C VAL A 820 49.38 5.11 10.46
N TYR A 821 48.83 6.23 9.99
CA TYR A 821 49.42 7.54 10.25
C TYR A 821 49.45 7.84 11.76
N LEU A 822 48.31 7.67 12.44
CA LEU A 822 48.22 7.96 13.87
C LEU A 822 48.90 6.93 14.76
N LEU A 823 48.99 5.67 14.35
CA LEU A 823 49.81 4.68 15.08
C LEU A 823 51.28 5.08 15.18
N LYS A 824 51.79 5.92 14.27
CA LYS A 824 53.17 6.41 14.31
C LYS A 824 53.36 7.61 15.24
N THR A 825 52.30 8.36 15.52
CA THR A 825 52.38 9.65 16.22
C THR A 825 51.68 9.65 17.57
N GLU A 826 50.71 8.77 17.78
CA GLU A 826 49.78 8.76 18.91
C GLU A 826 49.59 7.35 19.51
N THR A 827 48.80 7.25 20.59
CA THR A 827 48.47 5.96 21.22
C THR A 827 47.50 5.13 20.36
N THR A 828 47.51 3.80 20.55
CA THR A 828 46.61 2.87 19.85
C THR A 828 45.13 3.20 20.05
N GLU A 829 44.75 3.72 21.23
CA GLU A 829 43.37 4.12 21.53
C GLU A 829 42.91 5.32 20.70
N ILE A 830 43.78 6.32 20.55
CA ILE A 830 43.53 7.50 19.70
C ILE A 830 43.45 7.05 18.24
N ALA A 831 44.42 6.26 17.77
CA ALA A 831 44.42 5.74 16.40
C ALA A 831 43.13 4.96 16.06
N ARG A 832 42.67 4.09 16.98
CA ARG A 832 41.38 3.36 16.85
C ARG A 832 40.20 4.31 16.75
N THR A 833 40.16 5.36 17.58
CA THR A 833 39.07 6.34 17.59
C THR A 833 38.97 7.10 16.26
N TYR A 834 40.11 7.51 15.69
CA TYR A 834 40.13 8.21 14.40
C TYR A 834 39.81 7.30 13.22
N ALA A 835 40.31 6.06 13.22
CA ALA A 835 39.96 5.08 12.20
C ALA A 835 38.45 4.77 12.22
N PHE A 836 37.89 4.58 13.41
CA PHE A 836 36.45 4.43 13.64
C PHE A 836 35.66 5.63 13.12
N ALA A 837 36.07 6.85 13.46
CA ALA A 837 35.43 8.08 12.99
C ALA A 837 35.46 8.24 11.46
N ALA A 838 36.63 8.02 10.84
CA ALA A 838 36.80 8.11 9.39
C ALA A 838 35.90 7.12 8.65
N LEU A 839 35.79 5.90 9.18
CA LEU A 839 34.94 4.85 8.60
C LEU A 839 33.45 5.22 8.70
N VAL A 840 32.98 5.64 9.89
CA VAL A 840 31.60 6.11 10.09
C VAL A 840 31.25 7.27 9.16
N PHE A 841 32.11 8.29 9.06
CA PHE A 841 31.85 9.43 8.17
C PHE A 841 31.83 9.03 6.70
N ALA A 842 32.69 8.09 6.29
CA ALA A 842 32.68 7.56 4.93
C ALA A 842 31.38 6.84 4.59
N GLU A 843 30.85 6.03 5.51
CA GLU A 843 29.60 5.30 5.32
C GLU A 843 28.39 6.23 5.27
N LEU A 844 28.30 7.16 6.22
CA LEU A 844 27.21 8.15 6.25
C LEU A 844 27.15 8.99 4.98
N LEU A 845 28.30 9.42 4.43
CA LEU A 845 28.35 10.15 3.16
C LEU A 845 28.00 9.27 1.96
N ARG A 846 28.50 8.03 1.97
CA ARG A 846 28.23 7.04 0.92
C ARG A 846 26.75 6.67 0.84
N ALA A 847 25.98 6.79 1.91
CA ALA A 847 24.53 6.58 1.89
C ALA A 847 23.84 7.44 0.83
N PHE A 848 24.29 8.68 0.60
CA PHE A 848 23.76 9.53 -0.48
C PHE A 848 24.11 8.99 -1.88
N GLY A 849 25.33 8.49 -2.05
CA GLY A 849 25.78 7.85 -3.29
C GLY A 849 25.05 6.53 -3.57
N ALA A 850 24.61 5.81 -2.54
CA ALA A 850 23.92 4.52 -2.68
C ALA A 850 22.47 4.64 -3.23
N ARG A 851 21.91 5.86 -3.29
CA ARG A 851 20.55 6.10 -3.80
C ARG A 851 20.36 5.73 -5.27
N SER A 852 21.43 5.70 -6.05
CA SER A 852 21.43 5.19 -7.42
C SER A 852 22.78 4.61 -7.82
N GLU A 853 22.74 3.48 -8.51
CA GLU A 853 23.94 2.85 -9.09
C GLU A 853 24.44 3.57 -10.35
N THR A 854 23.58 4.33 -11.03
CA THR A 854 23.86 4.88 -12.37
C THR A 854 23.85 6.40 -12.39
N LYS A 855 22.97 7.04 -11.63
CA LYS A 855 22.78 8.49 -11.62
C LYS A 855 23.64 9.12 -10.50
N PRO A 856 24.37 10.20 -10.78
CA PRO A 856 25.16 10.87 -9.77
C PRO A 856 24.28 11.67 -8.79
N VAL A 857 24.81 11.92 -7.58
CA VAL A 857 24.07 12.52 -6.45
C VAL A 857 23.48 13.88 -6.80
N TRP A 858 24.17 14.75 -7.54
CA TRP A 858 23.59 16.07 -7.89
C TRP A 858 22.43 16.01 -8.89
N ARG A 859 22.29 14.92 -9.66
CA ARG A 859 21.09 14.69 -10.48
C ARG A 859 19.91 14.17 -9.65
N ILE A 860 20.20 13.60 -8.49
CA ILE A 860 19.20 13.11 -7.53
C ILE A 860 19.17 14.07 -6.34
N SER A 861 18.36 15.12 -6.43
CA SER A 861 18.24 16.13 -5.38
C SER A 861 18.29 15.53 -3.96
N LEU A 862 19.18 16.03 -3.09
CA LEU A 862 19.34 15.56 -1.71
C LEU A 862 18.03 15.64 -0.91
N PHE A 863 17.12 16.53 -1.30
CA PHE A 863 15.84 16.77 -0.64
C PHE A 863 14.72 15.82 -1.06
N THR A 864 14.94 14.97 -2.07
CA THR A 864 13.94 13.97 -2.49
C THR A 864 13.70 12.90 -1.43
N ASN A 865 14.69 12.60 -0.59
CA ASN A 865 14.56 11.74 0.59
C ASN A 865 14.99 12.49 1.85
N LEU A 866 14.08 13.32 2.37
CA LEU A 866 14.35 14.14 3.56
C LEU A 866 14.60 13.29 4.81
N ASN A 867 14.02 12.09 4.89
CA ASN A 867 14.24 11.16 6.00
C ASN A 867 15.69 10.69 6.03
N LEU A 868 16.26 10.32 4.87
CA LEU A 868 17.67 9.97 4.77
C LEU A 868 18.57 11.13 5.20
N LEU A 869 18.29 12.35 4.72
CA LEU A 869 19.08 13.53 5.10
C LEU A 869 19.04 13.78 6.61
N LEU A 870 17.86 13.71 7.22
CA LEU A 870 17.68 13.90 8.65
C LEU A 870 18.42 12.83 9.44
N VAL A 871 18.24 11.55 9.08
CA VAL A 871 18.88 10.42 9.76
C VAL A 871 20.40 10.50 9.65
N VAL A 872 20.94 10.75 8.45
CA VAL A 872 22.39 10.90 8.26
C VAL A 872 22.92 12.08 9.08
N SER A 873 22.20 13.20 9.12
CA SER A 873 22.59 14.38 9.92
C SER A 873 22.59 14.08 11.42
N VAL A 874 21.57 13.36 11.91
CA VAL A 874 21.48 12.93 13.31
C VAL A 874 22.60 11.95 13.64
N SER A 875 22.88 10.96 12.79
CA SER A 875 23.98 10.00 12.99
C SER A 875 25.34 10.69 12.98
N PHE A 876 25.55 11.68 12.11
CA PHE A 876 26.74 12.55 12.15
C PHE A 876 26.86 13.26 13.51
N GLY A 877 25.77 13.86 13.98
CA GLY A 877 25.71 14.53 15.28
C GLY A 877 25.98 13.59 16.45
N LEU A 878 25.40 12.39 16.43
CA LEU A 878 25.63 11.35 17.45
C LEU A 878 27.08 10.87 17.45
N GLN A 879 27.69 10.69 16.28
CA GLN A 879 29.09 10.31 16.16
C GLN A 879 30.01 11.36 16.78
N VAL A 880 29.82 12.63 16.42
CA VAL A 880 30.60 13.75 16.99
C VAL A 880 30.34 13.87 18.50
N TRP A 881 29.09 13.75 18.94
CA TRP A 881 28.74 13.81 20.36
C TRP A 881 29.38 12.68 21.17
N SER A 882 29.45 11.47 20.62
CA SER A 882 30.07 10.32 21.27
C SER A 882 31.54 10.53 21.61
N GLN A 883 32.25 11.30 20.77
CA GLN A 883 33.67 11.62 20.93
C GLN A 883 33.91 12.79 21.90
N HIS A 884 32.89 13.59 22.20
CA HIS A 884 33.00 14.75 23.09
C HIS A 884 32.32 14.53 24.45
N ASN A 885 31.58 13.45 24.62
CA ASN A 885 30.91 13.09 25.86
C ASN A 885 31.67 11.99 26.61
N GLN A 886 32.07 12.25 27.85
CA GLN A 886 32.86 11.29 28.65
C GLN A 886 32.13 9.97 28.96
N MET A 887 30.79 9.98 29.10
CA MET A 887 30.03 8.77 29.40
C MET A 887 29.93 7.87 28.17
N LEU A 888 29.57 8.43 27.02
CA LEU A 888 29.58 7.69 25.74
C LEU A 888 30.98 7.25 25.36
N GLY A 889 31.99 8.10 25.54
CA GLY A 889 33.38 7.76 25.21
C GLY A 889 33.90 6.57 26.02
N ARG A 890 33.56 6.48 27.32
CA ARG A 890 33.88 5.30 28.15
C ARG A 890 33.15 4.05 27.67
N PHE A 891 31.87 4.17 27.31
CA PHE A 891 31.08 3.04 26.84
C PHE A 891 31.60 2.49 25.50
N LEU A 892 31.91 3.38 24.55
CA LEU A 892 32.43 3.01 23.25
C LEU A 892 33.94 2.72 23.24
N LYS A 893 34.65 2.92 24.37
CA LYS A 893 36.12 2.83 24.46
C LYS A 893 36.82 3.80 23.47
N THR A 894 36.29 5.01 23.31
CA THR A 894 36.82 6.07 22.42
C THR A 894 37.45 7.23 23.19
N SER A 895 38.51 7.80 22.62
CA SER A 895 39.20 9.00 23.12
C SER A 895 38.53 10.30 22.63
N ALA A 896 38.84 11.43 23.27
CA ALA A 896 38.36 12.73 22.82
C ALA A 896 39.03 13.14 21.49
N VAL A 897 38.24 13.61 20.53
CA VAL A 897 38.71 14.08 19.22
C VAL A 897 38.44 15.57 19.10
N PRO A 898 39.43 16.43 18.83
CA PRO A 898 39.20 17.85 18.57
C PRO A 898 38.24 18.09 17.40
N PHE A 899 37.42 19.13 17.47
CA PHE A 899 36.48 19.47 16.40
C PHE A 899 37.15 19.74 15.04
N GLU A 900 38.38 20.28 15.05
CA GLU A 900 39.16 20.52 13.83
C GLU A 900 39.46 19.20 13.10
N ASP A 901 39.83 18.17 13.86
CA ASP A 901 40.10 16.84 13.33
C ASP A 901 38.82 16.17 12.82
N CYS A 902 37.65 16.42 13.45
CA CYS A 902 36.38 15.95 12.91
C CYS A 902 36.13 16.48 11.49
N VAL A 903 36.44 17.75 11.20
CA VAL A 903 36.28 18.33 9.85
C VAL A 903 37.22 17.66 8.84
N LEU A 904 38.47 17.42 9.24
CA LEU A 904 39.44 16.70 8.41
C LEU A 904 38.96 15.26 8.13
N LEU A 905 38.46 14.56 9.15
CA LEU A 905 37.94 13.20 9.01
C LEU A 905 36.70 13.14 8.12
N VAL A 906 35.84 14.15 8.14
CA VAL A 906 34.72 14.29 7.18
C VAL A 906 35.25 14.44 5.76
N ALA A 907 36.27 15.28 5.55
CA ALA A 907 36.87 15.48 4.23
C ALA A 907 37.53 14.21 3.69
N LEU A 908 38.25 13.47 4.54
CA LEU A 908 38.84 12.17 4.20
C LEU A 908 37.75 11.12 3.95
N GLY A 909 36.71 11.09 4.78
CA GLY A 909 35.54 10.23 4.61
C GLY A 909 34.72 10.54 3.35
N ALA A 910 34.84 11.73 2.76
CA ALA A 910 34.19 12.05 1.49
C ALA A 910 34.86 11.38 0.27
N ILE A 911 36.11 10.94 0.40
CA ILE A 911 36.89 10.36 -0.72
C ILE A 911 36.16 9.17 -1.38
N PRO A 912 35.64 8.17 -0.63
CA PRO A 912 34.94 7.05 -1.25
C PRO A 912 33.72 7.47 -2.05
N LEU A 913 32.93 8.41 -1.54
CA LEU A 913 31.79 8.97 -2.27
C LEU A 913 32.25 9.66 -3.56
N LEU A 914 33.21 10.59 -3.47
CA LEU A 914 33.68 11.38 -4.63
C LEU A 914 34.19 10.49 -5.76
N VAL A 915 35.01 9.48 -5.45
CA VAL A 915 35.53 8.54 -6.45
C VAL A 915 34.38 7.75 -7.08
N MET A 916 33.41 7.29 -6.30
CA MET A 916 32.25 6.57 -6.83
C MET A 916 31.38 7.42 -7.75
N GLU A 917 31.22 8.71 -7.45
CA GLU A 917 30.51 9.64 -8.31
C GLU A 917 31.25 9.90 -9.63
N VAL A 918 32.58 9.96 -9.61
CA VAL A 918 33.41 10.02 -10.82
C VAL A 918 33.24 8.75 -11.67
N VAL A 919 33.21 7.56 -11.05
CA VAL A 919 32.97 6.29 -11.76
C VAL A 919 31.60 6.30 -12.46
N LYS A 920 30.55 6.83 -11.82
CA LYS A 920 29.22 6.96 -12.43
C LYS A 920 29.24 7.90 -13.64
N LEU A 921 29.92 9.04 -13.51
CA LEU A 921 30.09 10.01 -14.61
C LEU A 921 30.76 9.39 -15.84
N VAL A 922 31.87 8.66 -15.63
CA VAL A 922 32.61 8.02 -16.73
C VAL A 922 31.75 6.96 -17.43
N ARG A 923 30.99 6.15 -16.66
CA ARG A 923 30.08 5.15 -17.24
C ARG A 923 28.96 5.77 -18.07
N GLN A 924 28.39 6.90 -17.63
CA GLN A 924 27.36 7.59 -18.40
C GLN A 924 27.89 8.16 -19.73
N ALA A 925 29.13 8.64 -19.76
CA ALA A 925 29.75 9.16 -20.97
C ALA A 925 30.01 8.07 -22.05
N GLN A 926 30.01 6.79 -21.66
CA GLN A 926 30.27 5.65 -22.55
C GLN A 926 29.00 4.99 -23.12
N LEU A 927 27.80 5.39 -22.68
CA LEU A 927 26.53 4.88 -23.20
C LEU A 927 26.04 5.76 -24.38
N PRO A 928 25.60 5.17 -25.51
CA PRO A 928 25.06 5.95 -26.63
C PRO A 928 23.80 6.70 -26.18
N ILE A 929 23.82 8.03 -26.35
CA ILE A 929 22.72 8.93 -25.98
C ILE A 929 21.51 8.59 -26.84
N LYS A 930 20.50 7.92 -26.28
CA LYS A 930 19.13 7.96 -26.83
C LYS A 930 18.50 9.28 -26.40
N ALA A 931 18.11 10.07 -27.39
CA ALA A 931 17.53 11.41 -27.20
C ALA A 931 16.28 11.34 -26.31
N THR A 932 16.29 12.07 -25.20
CA THR A 932 15.10 12.37 -24.41
C THR A 932 14.37 13.57 -25.03
N PRO A 933 13.02 13.53 -25.10
CA PRO A 933 12.25 14.68 -25.54
C PRO A 933 12.32 15.79 -24.48
N ASN A 934 12.59 16.99 -24.96
CA ASN A 934 12.81 18.21 -24.19
C ASN A 934 11.47 18.70 -23.60
N ILE A 935 11.22 18.47 -22.31
CA ILE A 935 10.09 19.10 -21.60
C ILE A 935 10.60 20.43 -21.05
N ALA A 936 9.99 21.52 -21.54
CA ALA A 936 10.34 22.89 -21.20
C ALA A 936 10.27 23.16 -19.69
N ASN A 937 11.35 23.73 -19.14
CA ASN A 937 11.35 24.31 -17.80
C ASN A 937 10.46 25.57 -17.77
N PRO A 938 9.56 25.72 -16.78
CA PRO A 938 8.87 26.99 -16.60
C PRO A 938 9.87 28.04 -16.07
N GLN A 939 10.05 29.11 -16.85
CA GLN A 939 10.85 30.27 -16.47
C GLN A 939 10.23 30.96 -15.24
N PHE A 940 10.97 31.03 -14.14
CA PHE A 940 10.64 31.88 -13.00
C PHE A 940 10.96 33.34 -13.35
N SER A 941 9.94 34.16 -13.63
CA SER A 941 10.08 35.62 -13.64
C SER A 941 9.48 36.22 -12.36
N LEU A 942 10.32 36.92 -11.59
CA LEU A 942 9.91 37.70 -10.43
C LEU A 942 9.44 39.09 -10.92
N SER A 943 8.14 39.24 -11.21
CA SER A 943 7.58 40.58 -11.42
C SER A 943 7.33 41.27 -10.07
N SER A 944 7.77 42.53 -9.95
CA SER A 944 7.63 43.37 -8.75
C SER A 944 6.18 43.60 -8.30
N SER A 945 5.20 43.40 -9.20
CA SER A 945 3.76 43.54 -8.90
C SER A 945 3.20 42.40 -8.04
N ARG A 946 3.86 41.23 -8.01
CA ARG A 946 3.36 40.03 -7.33
C ARG A 946 3.56 40.10 -5.81
N GLY A 947 4.69 40.66 -5.36
CA GLY A 947 5.01 40.83 -3.94
C GLY A 947 4.07 41.80 -3.23
N TRP A 948 3.78 42.95 -3.85
CA TRP A 948 2.86 43.95 -3.30
C TRP A 948 1.42 43.44 -3.18
N ARG A 949 0.96 42.66 -4.17
CA ARG A 949 -0.37 42.04 -4.14
C ARG A 949 -0.49 41.05 -2.98
N LEU A 950 0.51 40.18 -2.77
CA LEU A 950 0.55 39.23 -1.66
C LEU A 950 0.56 39.93 -0.30
N ALA A 951 1.36 40.98 -0.14
CA ALA A 951 1.40 41.77 1.09
C ALA A 951 0.05 42.43 1.38
N SER A 952 -0.61 43.03 0.38
CA SER A 952 -1.92 43.67 0.55
C SER A 952 -3.02 42.68 0.96
N LEU A 953 -2.99 41.46 0.40
CA LEU A 953 -3.93 40.39 0.72
C LEU A 953 -3.71 39.87 2.15
N ALA A 954 -2.44 39.71 2.56
CA ALA A 954 -2.08 39.32 3.91
C ALA A 954 -2.53 40.35 4.96
N VAL A 955 -2.36 41.64 4.69
CA VAL A 955 -2.84 42.74 5.56
C VAL A 955 -4.37 42.71 5.68
N ASN A 956 -5.08 42.51 4.57
CA ASN A 956 -6.54 42.41 4.58
C ASN A 956 -7.02 41.19 5.39
N ASN A 957 -6.39 40.03 5.19
CA ASN A 957 -6.70 38.81 5.95
C ASN A 957 -6.40 38.98 7.45
N PHE A 958 -5.27 39.61 7.80
CA PHE A 958 -4.92 39.93 9.18
C PHE A 958 -5.96 40.84 9.85
N SER A 959 -6.49 41.82 9.12
CA SER A 959 -7.57 42.68 9.62
C SER A 959 -8.89 41.92 9.78
N LYS A 960 -9.27 41.06 8.82
CA LYS A 960 -10.52 40.28 8.85
C LYS A 960 -10.61 39.32 10.04
N ILE A 961 -9.49 38.73 10.46
CA ILE A 961 -9.45 37.78 11.59
C ILE A 961 -9.24 38.48 12.94
N ASN A 962 -9.38 39.80 13.03
CA ASN A 962 -9.02 40.59 14.21
C ASN A 962 -7.62 40.26 14.73
N GLY A 963 -6.63 40.19 13.82
CA GLY A 963 -5.27 39.72 14.12
C GLY A 963 -4.61 40.45 15.30
N ALA A 964 -4.91 41.74 15.48
CA ALA A 964 -4.45 42.53 16.62
C ALA A 964 -5.06 42.07 17.97
N GLN A 965 -6.35 41.74 18.03
CA GLN A 965 -6.97 41.20 19.25
C GLN A 965 -6.45 39.78 19.55
N SER A 966 -6.25 38.97 18.51
CA SER A 966 -5.66 37.63 18.65
C SER A 966 -4.20 37.71 19.15
N ALA A 967 -3.43 38.72 18.70
CA ALA A 967 -2.10 39.02 19.20
C ALA A 967 -2.11 39.58 20.64
N ALA A 968 -3.13 40.34 21.04
CA ALA A 968 -3.31 40.79 22.41
C ALA A 968 -3.61 39.63 23.36
N ALA A 969 -4.48 38.70 22.94
CA ALA A 969 -4.74 37.46 23.67
C ALA A 969 -3.47 36.58 23.76
N PHE A 970 -2.69 36.50 22.67
CA PHE A 970 -1.37 35.87 22.65
C PHE A 970 -0.42 36.49 23.70
N ALA A 971 -0.34 37.82 23.75
CA ALA A 971 0.50 38.52 24.71
C ALA A 971 0.08 38.29 26.17
N HIS A 972 -1.24 38.25 26.41
CA HIS A 972 -1.81 37.94 27.72
C HIS A 972 -1.39 36.54 28.20
N TYR A 973 -1.61 35.49 27.42
CA TYR A 973 -1.26 34.12 27.84
C TYR A 973 0.26 33.89 27.92
N ALA A 974 1.05 34.50 27.02
CA ALA A 974 2.50 34.41 27.06
C ALA A 974 3.08 35.07 28.33
N PHE A 975 2.58 36.24 28.72
CA PHE A 975 3.00 36.93 29.95
C PHE A 975 2.70 36.08 31.21
N PHE A 976 1.49 35.54 31.32
CA PHE A 976 1.11 34.69 32.45
C PHE A 976 1.79 33.31 32.44
N SER A 977 2.39 32.88 31.32
CA SER A 977 3.23 31.68 31.26
C SER A 977 4.68 31.93 31.68
N LEU A 978 5.20 33.14 31.47
CA LEU A 978 6.60 33.49 31.75
C LEU A 978 6.87 33.56 33.25
N PHE A 979 5.93 34.10 34.04
CA PHE A 979 6.10 34.29 35.48
C PHE A 979 6.20 32.96 36.26
N PRO A 980 5.31 31.96 36.07
CA PRO A 980 5.48 30.63 36.67
C PRO A 980 6.71 29.88 36.18
N LEU A 981 7.13 30.09 34.92
CA LEU A 981 8.35 29.49 34.36
C LEU A 981 9.60 30.01 35.06
N ILE A 982 9.69 31.33 35.28
CA ILE A 982 10.79 31.95 36.03
C ILE A 982 10.81 31.40 37.46
N VAL A 983 9.65 31.29 38.11
CA VAL A 983 9.54 30.67 39.45
C VAL A 983 10.00 29.21 39.44
N LEU A 984 9.64 28.42 38.42
CA LEU A 984 10.05 27.03 38.27
C LEU A 984 11.56 26.89 38.03
N ILE A 985 12.14 27.74 37.17
CA ILE A 985 13.59 27.79 36.89
C ILE A 985 14.36 28.18 38.14
N VAL A 986 13.92 29.19 38.90
CA VAL A 986 14.53 29.58 40.17
C VAL A 986 14.40 28.45 41.21
N THR A 987 13.28 27.74 41.22
CA THR A 987 13.04 26.58 42.11
C THR A 987 13.94 25.38 41.76
N LEU A 988 14.20 25.14 40.47
CA LEU A 988 15.10 24.11 39.96
C LEU A 988 16.57 24.48 40.17
N ALA A 989 16.95 25.72 39.87
CA ALA A 989 18.32 26.22 40.05
C ALA A 989 18.73 26.21 41.53
N SER A 990 17.82 26.57 42.44
CA SER A 990 18.03 26.48 43.90
C SER A 990 18.06 25.05 44.45
N ALA A 991 17.86 24.02 43.63
CA ALA A 991 18.16 22.64 43.99
C ALA A 991 19.66 22.30 43.88
N PHE A 992 20.44 23.13 43.18
CA PHE A 992 21.84 22.87 42.85
C PHE A 992 22.82 23.94 43.37
N ILE A 993 22.35 25.00 44.07
CA ILE A 993 23.16 26.14 44.54
C ILE A 993 22.73 26.58 45.97
N ASP A 994 23.68 27.07 46.78
CA ASP A 994 23.44 27.58 48.16
C ASP A 994 22.55 28.85 48.18
N ARG A 995 21.73 29.00 49.24
CA ARG A 995 20.58 29.93 49.27
C ARG A 995 20.94 31.41 49.16
N GLU A 996 22.06 31.84 49.75
CA GLU A 996 22.52 33.24 49.67
C GLU A 996 23.11 33.55 48.30
N GLN A 997 23.92 32.64 47.73
CA GLN A 997 24.52 32.80 46.40
C GLN A 997 23.47 32.83 45.28
N ALA A 998 22.42 32.00 45.35
CA ALA A 998 21.35 32.04 44.35
C ALA A 998 20.60 33.38 44.37
N GLY A 999 20.37 33.96 45.55
CA GLY A 999 19.77 35.29 45.71
C GLY A 999 20.65 36.39 45.12
N GLU A 1000 21.95 36.36 45.39
CA GLU A 1000 22.92 37.33 44.85
C GLU A 1000 23.08 37.23 43.33
N VAL A 1001 23.11 36.02 42.76
CA VAL A 1001 23.22 35.81 41.30
C VAL A 1001 21.98 36.33 40.57
N VAL A 1002 20.79 36.12 41.13
CA VAL A 1002 19.53 36.63 40.56
C VAL A 1002 19.47 38.15 40.67
N ILE A 1003 19.93 38.74 41.78
CA ILE A 1003 19.98 40.21 41.94
C ILE A 1003 21.01 40.83 41.00
N ALA A 1004 22.21 40.26 40.88
CA ALA A 1004 23.23 40.70 39.93
C ALA A 1004 22.75 40.58 38.48
N PHE A 1005 21.91 39.58 38.17
CA PHE A 1005 21.25 39.48 36.88
C PHE A 1005 20.22 40.59 36.67
N ILE A 1006 19.37 40.89 37.66
CA ILE A 1006 18.35 41.95 37.56
C ILE A 1006 19.00 43.35 37.50
N GLU A 1007 20.09 43.58 38.24
CA GLU A 1007 20.86 44.83 38.23
C GLU A 1007 21.48 45.17 36.87
N ASN A 1008 21.76 44.15 36.04
CA ASN A 1008 22.21 44.36 34.66
C ASN A 1008 21.14 44.99 33.75
N TYR A 1009 19.87 45.00 34.16
CA TYR A 1009 18.75 45.48 33.35
C TYR A 1009 17.95 46.59 34.03
N VAL A 1010 17.98 46.69 35.36
CA VAL A 1010 17.30 47.74 36.14
C VAL A 1010 18.21 48.16 37.30
N PRO A 1011 18.63 49.43 37.41
CA PRO A 1011 19.42 49.88 38.56
C PRO A 1011 18.56 49.85 39.84
N ILE A 1012 18.94 49.00 40.79
CA ILE A 1012 18.19 48.75 42.03
C ILE A 1012 18.77 49.60 43.16
N THR A 1013 17.93 50.38 43.87
CA THR A 1013 18.35 51.10 45.08
C THR A 1013 18.37 50.18 46.30
N GLY A 1014 19.17 50.48 47.33
CA GLY A 1014 19.39 49.59 48.48
C GLY A 1014 18.14 49.13 49.24
N GLU A 1015 17.06 49.93 49.28
CA GLU A 1015 15.77 49.49 49.86
C GLU A 1015 15.02 48.51 48.95
N MET A 1016 15.11 48.70 47.64
CA MET A 1016 14.47 47.85 46.64
C MET A 1016 15.16 46.49 46.55
N GLN A 1017 16.49 46.47 46.70
CA GLN A 1017 17.30 45.25 46.82
C GLN A 1017 16.84 44.39 48.01
N ARG A 1018 16.54 45.04 49.16
CA ARG A 1018 16.07 44.38 50.37
C ARG A 1018 14.65 43.80 50.20
N TYR A 1019 13.76 44.48 49.49
CA TYR A 1019 12.43 43.98 49.13
C TYR A 1019 12.49 42.79 48.16
N ILE A 1020 13.34 42.88 47.13
CA ILE A 1020 13.55 41.80 46.15
C ILE A 1020 14.15 40.57 46.82
N PHE A 1021 15.16 40.75 47.66
CA PHE A 1021 15.76 39.66 48.43
C PHE A 1021 14.73 39.02 49.39
N GLY A 1022 13.93 39.84 50.09
CA GLY A 1022 12.85 39.35 50.94
C GLY A 1022 11.77 38.56 50.18
N THR A 1023 11.43 38.99 48.96
CA THR A 1023 10.46 38.31 48.10
C THR A 1023 11.01 36.98 47.57
N ILE A 1024 12.24 36.97 47.07
CA ILE A 1024 12.93 35.77 46.57
C ILE A 1024 13.10 34.74 47.71
N SER A 1025 13.53 35.20 48.89
CA SER A 1025 13.66 34.36 50.08
C SER A 1025 12.32 33.79 50.55
N GLY A 1026 11.24 34.59 50.46
CA GLY A 1026 9.87 34.16 50.73
C GLY A 1026 9.39 33.05 49.78
N VAL A 1027 9.67 33.18 48.47
CA VAL A 1027 9.34 32.18 47.45
C VAL A 1027 10.14 30.88 47.66
N ILE A 1028 11.43 30.99 47.99
CA ILE A 1028 12.29 29.84 48.32
C ILE A 1028 11.79 29.10 49.58
N LYS A 1029 11.19 29.80 50.54
CA LYS A 1029 10.56 29.21 51.74
C LYS A 1029 9.25 28.47 51.44
N ALA A 1030 8.50 28.85 50.40
CA ALA A 1030 7.20 28.26 50.02
C ALA A 1030 7.29 27.01 49.11
N ARG A 1031 8.51 26.44 48.96
CA ARG A 1031 8.95 25.44 47.97
C ARG A 1031 8.05 24.20 47.77
N GLY A 1032 7.33 23.75 48.81
CA GLY A 1032 6.57 22.49 48.77
C GLY A 1032 5.26 22.56 47.98
N GLN A 1033 4.64 23.74 47.85
CA GLN A 1033 3.33 23.91 47.20
C GLN A 1033 3.41 24.71 45.90
N ALA A 1034 4.42 25.58 45.75
CA ALA A 1034 4.57 26.46 44.60
C ALA A 1034 4.97 25.73 43.30
N GLY A 1035 5.77 24.66 43.38
CA GLY A 1035 6.25 23.95 42.18
C GLY A 1035 5.13 23.26 41.38
N THR A 1036 4.19 22.61 42.07
CA THR A 1036 3.07 21.91 41.44
C THR A 1036 2.02 22.88 40.90
N ILE A 1037 1.73 23.97 41.63
CA ILE A 1037 0.81 25.01 41.18
C ILE A 1037 1.40 25.79 40.02
N ALA A 1038 2.70 26.13 40.05
CA ALA A 1038 3.40 26.77 38.95
C ALA A 1038 3.42 25.86 37.70
N PHE A 1039 3.63 24.55 37.88
CA PHE A 1039 3.58 23.58 36.79
C PHE A 1039 2.18 23.44 36.17
N LEU A 1040 1.12 23.38 37.00
CA LEU A 1040 -0.27 23.33 36.53
C LEU A 1040 -0.70 24.65 35.86
N MET A 1041 -0.30 25.80 36.40
CA MET A 1041 -0.53 27.11 35.76
C MET A 1041 0.26 27.24 34.46
N LEU A 1042 1.48 26.71 34.38
CA LEU A 1042 2.27 26.66 33.14
C LEU A 1042 1.57 25.83 32.07
N ILE A 1043 1.04 24.65 32.44
CA ILE A 1043 0.26 23.80 31.54
C ILE A 1043 -1.01 24.53 31.09
N TRP A 1044 -1.76 25.14 32.02
CA TRP A 1044 -3.00 25.86 31.70
C TRP A 1044 -2.75 27.08 30.79
N ALA A 1045 -1.72 27.88 31.10
CA ALA A 1045 -1.34 29.03 30.29
C ALA A 1045 -0.79 28.62 28.92
N ALA A 1046 0.02 27.55 28.84
CA ALA A 1046 0.47 26.99 27.58
C ALA A 1046 -0.72 26.49 26.73
N MET A 1047 -1.67 25.77 27.33
CA MET A 1047 -2.87 25.31 26.64
C MET A 1047 -3.72 26.48 26.09
N GLY A 1048 -3.92 27.54 26.88
CA GLY A 1048 -4.60 28.77 26.44
C GLY A 1048 -3.86 29.50 25.31
N PHE A 1049 -2.53 29.56 25.40
CA PHE A 1049 -1.64 30.11 24.37
C PHE A 1049 -1.79 29.37 23.03
N PHE A 1050 -1.67 28.04 23.03
CA PHE A 1050 -1.74 27.24 21.80
C PHE A 1050 -3.14 27.19 21.20
N ALA A 1051 -4.18 27.14 22.03
CA ALA A 1051 -5.56 27.19 21.57
C ALA A 1051 -5.85 28.51 20.82
N THR A 1052 -5.26 29.63 21.24
CA THR A 1052 -5.42 30.93 20.58
C THR A 1052 -4.65 30.99 19.26
N LEU A 1053 -3.41 30.47 19.23
CA LEU A 1053 -2.56 30.46 18.03
C LEU A 1053 -3.10 29.54 16.92
N ILE A 1054 -3.56 28.33 17.27
CA ILE A 1054 -4.15 27.38 16.31
C ILE A 1054 -5.47 27.94 15.76
N ARG A 1055 -6.31 28.56 16.61
CA ARG A 1055 -7.56 29.20 16.15
C ARG A 1055 -7.30 30.33 15.16
N ALA A 1056 -6.37 31.24 15.47
CA ALA A 1056 -6.01 32.33 14.58
C ALA A 1056 -5.42 31.82 13.25
N THR A 1057 -4.61 30.76 13.29
CA THR A 1057 -4.05 30.13 12.08
C THR A 1057 -5.16 29.45 11.26
N ASN A 1058 -6.02 28.64 11.86
CA ASN A 1058 -7.12 27.99 11.13
C ASN A 1058 -8.12 29.01 10.54
N GLN A 1059 -8.37 30.12 11.23
CA GLN A 1059 -9.16 31.23 10.70
C GLN A 1059 -8.49 31.92 9.51
N ALA A 1060 -7.17 32.16 9.58
CA ALA A 1060 -6.41 32.71 8.44
C ALA A 1060 -6.48 31.79 7.20
N TRP A 1061 -6.63 30.48 7.40
CA TRP A 1061 -6.72 29.49 6.34
C TRP A 1061 -8.16 29.10 5.95
N GLY A 1062 -9.18 29.72 6.55
CA GLY A 1062 -10.59 29.52 6.21
C GLY A 1062 -11.18 28.15 6.59
N THR A 1063 -10.57 27.44 7.55
CA THR A 1063 -11.01 26.10 7.99
C THR A 1063 -11.87 26.14 9.26
N GLU A 1064 -12.91 25.30 9.36
CA GLU A 1064 -13.76 25.21 10.57
C GLU A 1064 -12.96 24.82 11.82
N THR A 1065 -13.25 25.49 12.93
CA THR A 1065 -12.52 25.32 14.19
C THR A 1065 -13.02 24.12 14.99
N ALA A 1066 -12.19 23.08 15.15
CA ALA A 1066 -12.42 22.04 16.14
C ALA A 1066 -11.98 22.50 17.56
N ASN A 1067 -12.65 22.01 18.59
CA ASN A 1067 -12.27 22.26 19.98
C ASN A 1067 -10.89 21.69 20.32
N TRP A 1068 -10.13 22.38 21.20
CA TRP A 1068 -8.73 22.10 21.50
C TRP A 1068 -8.45 20.67 22.02
N TRP A 1069 -9.43 20.00 22.64
CA TRP A 1069 -9.29 18.64 23.15
C TRP A 1069 -9.46 17.54 22.08
N ARG A 1070 -9.84 17.89 20.84
CA ARG A 1070 -9.95 16.95 19.70
C ARG A 1070 -8.73 16.97 18.78
N LEU A 1071 -7.62 17.57 19.21
CA LEU A 1071 -6.39 17.61 18.42
C LEU A 1071 -5.70 16.23 18.37
N PRO A 1072 -5.27 15.74 17.19
CA PRO A 1072 -4.59 14.45 17.04
C PRO A 1072 -3.25 14.42 17.78
N PHE A 1073 -2.74 13.22 18.12
CA PHE A 1073 -1.49 13.00 18.88
C PHE A 1073 -0.26 13.74 18.30
N LYS A 1074 -0.27 14.05 17.00
CA LYS A 1074 0.72 14.91 16.32
C LYS A 1074 0.87 16.30 16.97
N SER A 1075 -0.18 16.82 17.61
CA SER A 1075 -0.20 18.13 18.28
C SER A 1075 0.53 18.13 19.64
N PHE A 1076 0.69 16.97 20.30
CA PHE A 1076 1.43 16.87 21.56
C PHE A 1076 2.95 16.90 21.35
N GLY A 1077 3.47 16.26 20.30
CA GLY A 1077 4.87 16.43 19.87
C GLY A 1077 5.19 17.87 19.47
N PHE A 1078 4.18 18.59 18.96
CA PHE A 1078 4.27 20.02 18.64
C PHE A 1078 4.42 20.91 19.89
N LEU A 1079 3.69 20.58 20.95
CA LEU A 1079 3.77 21.24 22.24
C LEU A 1079 5.18 21.13 22.83
N VAL A 1080 5.76 19.92 22.81
CA VAL A 1080 7.12 19.67 23.29
C VAL A 1080 8.15 20.46 22.49
N MET A 1081 8.08 20.40 21.15
CA MET A 1081 9.01 21.07 20.26
C MET A 1081 8.93 22.60 20.35
N LEU A 1082 7.74 23.17 20.56
CA LEU A 1082 7.55 24.63 20.62
C LEU A 1082 7.84 25.20 22.02
N VAL A 1083 7.59 24.45 23.09
CA VAL A 1083 8.11 24.76 24.43
C VAL A 1083 9.64 24.72 24.41
N SER A 1084 10.25 23.73 23.74
CA SER A 1084 11.70 23.73 23.46
C SER A 1084 12.14 24.94 22.65
N LEU A 1085 11.30 25.48 21.77
CA LEU A 1085 11.61 26.67 20.96
C LEU A 1085 11.60 27.97 21.75
N VAL A 1086 10.63 28.16 22.65
CA VAL A 1086 10.58 29.32 23.55
C VAL A 1086 11.74 29.24 24.55
N LEU A 1087 12.04 28.04 25.03
CA LEU A 1087 13.23 27.76 25.83
C LEU A 1087 14.52 28.01 25.05
N LEU A 1088 14.65 27.63 23.78
CA LEU A 1088 15.83 27.93 22.97
C LEU A 1088 15.92 29.41 22.58
N GLY A 1089 14.83 30.07 22.20
CA GLY A 1089 14.87 31.47 21.76
C GLY A 1089 15.23 32.45 22.89
N VAL A 1090 14.71 32.20 24.08
CA VAL A 1090 14.97 33.06 25.26
C VAL A 1090 16.18 32.57 26.05
N ALA A 1091 16.33 31.25 26.23
CA ALA A 1091 17.41 30.70 27.05
C ALA A 1091 18.68 30.42 26.27
N LEU A 1092 18.71 30.23 24.94
CA LEU A 1092 19.98 29.98 24.24
C LEU A 1092 20.91 31.20 24.26
N PRO A 1093 20.48 32.45 23.99
CA PRO A 1093 21.37 33.61 24.13
C PRO A 1093 21.84 33.80 25.57
N VAL A 1094 20.97 33.53 26.55
CA VAL A 1094 21.28 33.63 27.99
C VAL A 1094 22.20 32.50 28.46
N LEU A 1095 21.97 31.26 28.03
CA LEU A 1095 22.79 30.07 28.32
C LEU A 1095 24.13 30.14 27.60
N VAL A 1096 24.18 30.70 26.39
CA VAL A 1096 25.42 30.98 25.66
C VAL A 1096 26.22 32.07 26.38
N LYS A 1097 25.55 33.11 26.89
CA LYS A 1097 26.18 34.18 27.68
C LYS A 1097 26.57 33.73 29.09
N MET A 1098 25.84 32.80 29.71
CA MET A 1098 26.21 32.13 30.97
C MET A 1098 27.34 31.11 30.75
N ALA A 1099 27.30 30.33 29.65
CA ALA A 1099 28.34 29.40 29.25
C ALA A 1099 29.64 30.12 28.88
N ARG A 1100 29.58 31.38 28.42
CA ARG A 1100 30.77 32.25 28.28
C ARG A 1100 31.56 32.37 29.59
N ASN A 1101 30.87 32.39 30.73
CA ASN A 1101 31.51 32.51 32.05
C ASN A 1101 31.76 31.14 32.71
N TRP A 1102 31.20 30.05 32.19
CA TRP A 1102 31.22 28.72 32.83
C TRP A 1102 31.96 27.62 32.05
N LEU A 1103 31.99 27.68 30.71
CA LEU A 1103 32.50 26.61 29.84
C LEU A 1103 33.78 26.97 29.06
N PHE A 1104 34.09 28.26 28.81
CA PHE A 1104 35.26 28.63 28.01
C PHE A 1104 35.91 29.96 28.45
N PRO A 1105 37.05 29.94 29.17
CA PRO A 1105 37.96 31.07 29.23
C PRO A 1105 38.93 30.97 28.05
N LEU A 1106 38.51 31.37 26.83
CA LEU A 1106 39.41 31.40 25.67
C LEU A 1106 39.41 32.80 25.04
N SER A 1107 40.61 33.36 24.91
CA SER A 1107 40.94 34.71 24.47
C SER A 1107 40.99 34.91 22.95
N ASP A 1108 40.78 33.88 22.12
CA ASP A 1108 41.25 33.92 20.72
C ASP A 1108 40.25 33.51 19.63
N PHE A 1109 38.94 33.48 19.90
CA PHE A 1109 37.95 33.38 18.81
C PHE A 1109 37.57 34.79 18.34
N SER A 1110 37.65 35.06 17.03
CA SER A 1110 37.23 36.37 16.51
C SER A 1110 35.75 36.60 16.86
N ALA A 1111 35.49 37.60 17.70
CA ALA A 1111 34.18 37.89 18.28
C ALA A 1111 33.07 38.01 17.21
N TRP A 1112 33.45 38.37 15.98
CA TRP A 1112 32.56 38.48 14.83
C TRP A 1112 32.03 37.14 14.32
N LEU A 1113 32.86 36.09 14.21
CA LEU A 1113 32.43 34.78 13.68
C LEU A 1113 31.48 34.05 14.64
N TYR A 1114 31.72 34.22 15.94
CA TYR A 1114 30.85 33.69 16.99
C TYR A 1114 29.53 34.44 17.06
N ALA A 1115 29.56 35.78 16.96
CA ALA A 1115 28.35 36.58 16.83
C ALA A 1115 27.56 36.11 15.61
N LEU A 1116 28.18 36.01 14.43
CA LEU A 1116 27.55 35.55 13.20
C LEU A 1116 26.94 34.14 13.34
N GLY A 1117 27.68 33.18 13.93
CA GLY A 1117 27.23 31.82 14.14
C GLY A 1117 26.05 31.71 15.13
N SER A 1118 26.11 32.47 16.22
CA SER A 1118 25.04 32.50 17.22
C SER A 1118 23.74 33.10 16.66
N TYR A 1119 23.84 34.22 15.93
CA TYR A 1119 22.68 34.84 15.27
C TYR A 1119 22.15 33.98 14.13
N PHE A 1120 23.00 33.41 13.27
CA PHE A 1120 22.56 32.58 12.15
C PHE A 1120 21.88 31.28 12.62
N LEU A 1121 22.44 30.60 13.62
CA LEU A 1121 21.85 29.38 14.15
C LEU A 1121 20.50 29.65 14.83
N ALA A 1122 20.40 30.73 15.61
CA ALA A 1122 19.13 31.16 16.19
C ALA A 1122 18.10 31.50 15.09
N SER A 1123 18.52 32.19 14.03
CA SER A 1123 17.70 32.50 12.85
C SER A 1123 17.16 31.23 12.18
N LEU A 1124 18.04 30.27 11.95
CA LEU A 1124 17.73 29.03 11.25
C LEU A 1124 16.74 28.18 12.05
N VAL A 1125 16.92 28.10 13.37
CA VAL A 1125 16.00 27.39 14.28
C VAL A 1125 14.61 28.03 14.27
N VAL A 1126 14.54 29.36 14.35
CA VAL A 1126 13.25 30.09 14.28
C VAL A 1126 12.58 29.89 12.93
N PHE A 1127 13.34 29.96 11.84
CA PHE A 1127 12.84 29.74 10.47
C PHE A 1127 12.29 28.33 10.25
N LEU A 1128 13.04 27.29 10.60
CA LEU A 1128 12.61 25.89 10.44
C LEU A 1128 11.36 25.60 11.27
N SER A 1129 11.26 26.20 12.45
CA SER A 1129 10.16 25.97 13.37
C SER A 1129 8.88 26.69 12.93
N LEU A 1130 8.99 27.92 12.43
CA LEU A 1130 7.88 28.62 11.77
C LEU A 1130 7.41 27.88 10.52
N SER A 1131 8.35 27.38 9.71
CA SER A 1131 8.04 26.61 8.50
C SER A 1131 7.27 25.33 8.82
N LEU A 1132 7.66 24.63 9.88
CA LEU A 1132 6.99 23.43 10.35
C LEU A 1132 5.63 23.74 10.97
N PHE A 1133 5.52 24.83 11.74
CA PHE A 1133 4.29 25.30 12.35
C PHE A 1133 3.23 25.65 11.30
N PHE A 1134 3.55 26.52 10.34
CA PHE A 1134 2.59 26.88 9.29
C PHE A 1134 2.20 25.70 8.41
N ARG A 1135 3.05 24.68 8.30
CA ARG A 1135 2.74 23.46 7.55
C ARG A 1135 1.77 22.53 8.27
N LEU A 1136 1.92 22.40 9.59
CA LEU A 1136 1.21 21.39 10.39
C LEU A 1136 0.01 21.93 11.18
N ALA A 1137 -0.07 23.24 11.37
CA ALA A 1137 -1.20 23.90 12.05
C ALA A 1137 -2.54 23.82 11.30
N PRO A 1138 -2.62 23.91 9.96
CA PRO A 1138 -3.90 23.85 9.26
C PRO A 1138 -4.43 22.41 9.15
N ASN A 1139 -5.75 22.24 9.24
CA ASN A 1139 -6.45 20.96 8.97
C ASN A 1139 -6.49 20.59 7.48
N ARG A 1140 -5.54 21.09 6.68
CA ARG A 1140 -5.38 20.74 5.26
C ARG A 1140 -3.93 20.36 4.96
N PRO A 1141 -3.68 19.42 4.04
CA PRO A 1141 -2.32 19.10 3.62
C PRO A 1141 -1.69 20.30 2.89
N THR A 1142 -0.67 20.90 3.49
CA THR A 1142 0.07 22.03 2.89
C THR A 1142 1.47 21.63 2.45
N ARG A 1143 1.93 22.20 1.33
CA ARG A 1143 3.26 21.94 0.76
C ARG A 1143 4.27 22.92 1.35
N PHE A 1144 5.53 22.50 1.53
CA PHE A 1144 6.59 23.40 2.02
C PHE A 1144 6.74 24.67 1.16
N ALA A 1145 6.54 24.54 -0.16
CA ALA A 1145 6.53 25.62 -1.13
C ALA A 1145 5.51 26.75 -0.83
N GLU A 1146 4.46 26.47 -0.04
CA GLU A 1146 3.41 27.42 0.33
C GLU A 1146 3.71 28.19 1.62
N VAL A 1147 4.70 27.76 2.40
CA VAL A 1147 4.95 28.27 3.77
C VAL A 1147 6.35 28.83 4.00
N TRP A 1148 7.36 28.41 3.23
CA TRP A 1148 8.75 28.80 3.51
C TRP A 1148 9.01 30.31 3.37
N MET A 1149 8.47 31.00 2.36
CA MET A 1149 8.69 32.45 2.21
C MET A 1149 8.07 33.23 3.36
N SER A 1150 6.88 32.84 3.80
CA SER A 1150 6.20 33.48 4.90
C SER A 1150 6.91 33.21 6.23
N ALA A 1151 7.42 31.99 6.44
CA ALA A 1151 8.27 31.67 7.58
C ALA A 1151 9.54 32.52 7.59
N LEU A 1152 10.23 32.66 6.44
CA LEU A 1152 11.42 33.50 6.31
C LEU A 1152 11.12 34.97 6.64
N CYS A 1153 10.00 35.49 6.13
CA CYS A 1153 9.59 36.87 6.35
C CYS A 1153 9.24 37.11 7.82
N ALA A 1154 8.53 36.18 8.47
CA ALA A 1154 8.22 36.23 9.90
C ALA A 1154 9.49 36.13 10.76
N THR A 1155 10.46 35.28 10.41
CA THR A 1155 11.76 35.21 11.09
C THR A 1155 12.50 36.54 11.01
N ALA A 1156 12.60 37.14 9.81
CA ALA A 1156 13.28 38.42 9.63
C ALA A 1156 12.62 39.57 10.43
N LEU A 1157 11.28 39.60 10.46
CA LEU A 1157 10.53 40.58 11.25
C LEU A 1157 10.70 40.37 12.76
N LEU A 1158 10.68 39.13 13.24
CA LEU A 1158 10.92 38.82 14.66
C LEU A 1158 12.32 39.26 15.11
N GLN A 1159 13.33 39.04 14.28
CA GLN A 1159 14.70 39.48 14.56
C GLN A 1159 14.87 40.98 14.52
N SER A 1160 14.20 41.65 13.59
CA SER A 1160 14.18 43.10 13.53
C SER A 1160 13.51 43.67 14.79
N ALA A 1161 12.41 43.07 15.23
CA ALA A 1161 11.72 43.46 16.46
C ALA A 1161 12.56 43.19 17.72
N GLU A 1162 13.26 42.06 17.79
CA GLU A 1162 14.22 41.74 18.85
C GLU A 1162 15.38 42.75 18.87
N SER A 1163 15.94 43.11 17.72
CA SER A 1163 17.02 44.08 17.62
C SER A 1163 16.57 45.47 18.09
N VAL A 1164 15.38 45.91 17.68
CA VAL A 1164 14.77 47.17 18.14
C VAL A 1164 14.50 47.13 19.64
N PHE A 1165 14.04 46.00 20.17
CA PHE A 1165 13.82 45.81 21.61
C PHE A 1165 15.14 45.86 22.41
N LEU A 1166 16.22 45.25 21.90
CA LEU A 1166 17.54 45.30 22.53
C LEU A 1166 18.14 46.72 22.47
N ILE A 1167 17.93 47.47 21.39
CA ILE A 1167 18.30 48.89 21.31
C ILE A 1167 17.52 49.69 22.35
N TYR A 1168 16.20 49.49 22.42
CA TYR A 1168 15.36 50.13 23.44
C TYR A 1168 15.84 49.82 24.86
N LEU A 1169 16.16 48.56 25.18
CA LEU A 1169 16.66 48.16 26.50
C LEU A 1169 18.04 48.76 26.84
N ASN A 1170 18.95 48.83 25.85
CA ASN A 1170 20.28 49.42 26.07
C ASN A 1170 20.21 50.94 26.31
N ASP A 1171 19.31 51.64 25.61
CA ASP A 1171 19.07 53.08 25.80
C ASP A 1171 18.06 53.38 26.92
N PHE A 1172 17.36 52.37 27.45
CA PHE A 1172 16.41 52.51 28.57
C PHE A 1172 17.10 53.00 29.85
N ALA A 1173 18.35 52.57 30.07
CA ALA A 1173 19.18 52.99 31.20
C ALA A 1173 19.45 54.51 31.21
N THR A 1174 19.35 55.18 30.05
CA THR A 1174 19.58 56.64 29.93
C THR A 1174 18.29 57.46 29.92
N LEU A 1175 17.09 56.85 29.78
CA LEU A 1175 15.86 57.57 29.43
C LEU A 1175 14.89 57.95 30.57
N ASN A 1176 14.87 57.34 31.77
CA ASN A 1176 14.25 57.98 32.96
C ASN A 1176 14.40 57.19 34.28
N ALA A 1177 14.59 57.91 35.38
CA ALA A 1177 14.65 57.41 36.76
C ALA A 1177 13.25 57.25 37.44
N VAL A 1178 12.15 57.47 36.72
CA VAL A 1178 10.79 57.58 37.30
C VAL A 1178 9.92 56.32 37.12
N TYR A 1179 10.23 55.42 36.18
CA TYR A 1179 9.36 54.26 35.86
C TYR A 1179 9.92 52.86 36.17
N GLY A 1180 11.14 52.74 36.71
CA GLY A 1180 11.71 51.50 37.27
C GLY A 1180 11.38 50.19 36.52
N ALA A 1181 11.16 49.11 37.27
CA ALA A 1181 10.81 47.78 36.75
C ALA A 1181 9.51 47.74 35.90
N PHE A 1182 8.62 48.72 36.05
CA PHE A 1182 7.36 48.80 35.32
C PHE A 1182 7.56 49.10 33.83
N GLY A 1183 8.55 49.96 33.49
CA GLY A 1183 8.91 50.22 32.09
C GLY A 1183 9.50 49.00 31.38
N GLY A 1184 10.33 48.21 32.06
CA GLY A 1184 10.86 46.95 31.54
C GLY A 1184 9.77 45.89 31.30
N ILE A 1185 8.81 45.78 32.21
CA ILE A 1185 7.63 44.90 32.05
C ILE A 1185 6.78 45.35 30.85
N MET A 1186 6.54 46.66 30.69
CA MET A 1186 5.78 47.18 29.56
C MET A 1186 6.51 46.98 28.23
N ALA A 1187 7.83 47.14 28.19
CA ALA A 1187 8.63 46.86 27.00
C ALA A 1187 8.59 45.37 26.62
N LEU A 1188 8.69 44.48 27.62
CA LEU A 1188 8.55 43.03 27.41
C LEU A 1188 7.15 42.67 26.90
N LEU A 1189 6.09 43.24 27.49
CA LEU A 1189 4.71 43.04 27.04
C LEU A 1189 4.51 43.53 25.59
N LEU A 1190 5.10 44.67 25.24
CA LEU A 1190 5.06 45.23 23.90
C LEU A 1190 5.81 44.34 22.91
N TRP A 1191 6.98 43.81 23.29
CA TRP A 1191 7.74 42.87 22.46
C TRP A 1191 6.98 41.55 22.23
N ILE A 1192 6.37 40.98 23.27
CA ILE A 1192 5.53 39.78 23.16
C ILE A 1192 4.33 40.07 22.24
N TYR A 1193 3.68 41.22 22.39
CA TYR A 1193 2.57 41.64 21.55
C TYR A 1193 2.96 41.77 20.07
N PHE A 1194 4.07 42.48 19.77
CA PHE A 1194 4.56 42.59 18.40
C PHE A 1194 4.96 41.24 17.82
N SER A 1195 5.58 40.36 18.61
CA SER A 1195 5.92 39.00 18.19
C SER A 1195 4.67 38.19 17.81
N GLY A 1196 3.58 38.33 18.58
CA GLY A 1196 2.28 37.74 18.27
C GLY A 1196 1.69 38.27 16.96
N CYS A 1197 1.75 39.58 16.74
CA CYS A 1197 1.32 40.21 15.49
C CYS A 1197 2.10 39.66 14.28
N ILE A 1198 3.42 39.54 14.40
CA ILE A 1198 4.29 39.03 13.33
C ILE A 1198 3.96 37.57 13.00
N PHE A 1199 3.71 36.74 14.03
CA PHE A 1199 3.34 35.33 13.85
C PHE A 1199 2.02 35.16 13.09
N ILE A 1200 0.98 35.88 13.52
CA ILE A 1200 -0.36 35.83 12.92
C ILE A 1200 -0.33 36.42 11.50
N PHE A 1201 0.45 37.47 11.28
CA PHE A 1201 0.69 38.04 9.96
C PHE A 1201 1.39 37.04 9.03
N GLY A 1202 2.38 36.28 9.53
CA GLY A 1202 3.03 35.19 8.79
C GLY A 1202 2.06 34.10 8.34
N ALA A 1203 1.10 33.72 9.19
CA ALA A 1203 0.03 32.78 8.83
C ALA A 1203 -0.89 33.33 7.73
N CYS A 1204 -1.27 34.61 7.81
CA CYS A 1204 -2.07 35.30 6.79
C CYS A 1204 -1.34 35.38 5.44
N LEU A 1205 -0.03 35.58 5.48
CA LEU A 1205 0.83 35.61 4.29
C LEU A 1205 0.91 34.23 3.62
N CYS A 1206 0.96 33.14 4.39
CA CYS A 1206 0.89 31.79 3.85
C CYS A 1206 -0.45 31.52 3.14
N ALA A 1207 -1.55 31.91 3.78
CA ALA A 1207 -2.89 31.73 3.23
C ALA A 1207 -3.07 32.48 1.91
N ALA A 1208 -2.62 33.74 1.86
CA ALA A 1208 -2.62 34.56 0.64
C ALA A 1208 -1.77 33.93 -0.49
N GLN A 1209 -0.63 33.30 -0.15
CA GLN A 1209 0.22 32.63 -1.13
C GLN A 1209 -0.45 31.40 -1.75
N ALA A 1210 -1.14 30.60 -0.94
CA ALA A 1210 -1.90 29.45 -1.42
C ALA A 1210 -3.09 29.85 -2.30
N GLU A 1211 -3.81 30.91 -1.94
CA GLU A 1211 -4.95 31.45 -2.71
C GLU A 1211 -4.52 32.03 -4.06
N SER A 1212 -3.35 32.67 -4.14
CA SER A 1212 -2.81 33.15 -5.43
C SER A 1212 -2.47 32.02 -6.41
N ARG A 1213 -2.15 30.82 -5.91
CA ARG A 1213 -1.81 29.65 -6.72
C ARG A 1213 -3.04 28.92 -7.25
N SER A 1214 -4.11 28.81 -6.46
CA SER A 1214 -5.35 28.17 -6.90
C SER A 1214 -6.05 28.95 -8.03
N VAL A 1215 -5.98 30.28 -8.00
CA VAL A 1215 -6.48 31.15 -9.08
C VAL A 1215 -5.69 30.96 -10.37
N GLN A 1216 -4.38 30.68 -10.29
CA GLN A 1216 -3.55 30.48 -11.48
C GLN A 1216 -3.79 29.11 -12.13
N ILE A 1217 -4.01 28.06 -11.33
CA ILE A 1217 -4.36 26.73 -11.84
C ILE A 1217 -5.71 26.77 -12.58
N LYS A 1218 -6.70 27.55 -12.11
CA LYS A 1218 -8.00 27.73 -12.79
C LYS A 1218 -7.97 28.56 -14.08
N VAL A 1219 -6.88 29.28 -14.34
CA VAL A 1219 -6.70 30.07 -15.57
C VAL A 1219 -5.84 29.30 -16.59
N ASP A 1220 -5.03 28.35 -16.12
CA ASP A 1220 -4.19 27.47 -16.94
C ASP A 1220 -4.85 26.11 -17.25
N THR A 1221 -5.97 25.76 -16.60
CA THR A 1221 -6.91 24.66 -16.97
C THR A 1221 -8.11 25.22 -17.69
#